data_AF-A0A212Q2V9-F1
#
_entry.id   AF-A0A212Q2V9-F1
#
_cell.length_a   1.000
_cell.length_b   1.000
_cell.length_c   1.000
_cell.angle_alpha   90.00
_cell.angle_beta   90.00
_cell.angle_gamma   90.00
#
_symmetry.space_group_name_H-M   'P 1'
#
loop_
_entity.id
_entity.type
_entity.pdbx_description
1 polymer ?
#
loop_
_entity_poly.entity_id
_entity_poly.type
_entity_poly.pdbx_seq_one_letter_code
_entity_poly.pdbx_strand_id
1 'polypeptide(L)'
;MSRPPRIAYLTPNAIYPINRGGRIRAHHLWRAMSAFADVTPIVIGDAPPPAWRGMIRLASGRFYPRRRYRREDFARALASEGKIATPGLWEALGEDNLGSLAAQLTTPDALMRHGLNPARIERLLAELRRIRPDLVYLCDTTLAILAPHVRALGVPVVAGPHNYDSALYASMSANAPNERLRQWNALAAQAFDAAERLMAPHVTQLWVCSHEDATRFAEAGLAAPENIRLIPNVYDLGAPTPPPEGARDLVFIGQANYYPNEDAIRRLFEISRELDRKKVAHRMRIVGRIGDDVRRAAASSPSVDIVGEVDSVLPYIESAAVAPIALTLGGGTRLKILEALSRARPVLSTPIGIEGIEAENGVSAVIEPDLALFPERIAELLGDPDRAARIGLAGWELARERYSHEALLEQVGAALRDLGLVQGGPTARALARNLGAKVVKETALYHPATRLLDWRVEWSAAVDHTNISAHFAATGAEPMANAFVQVKRRSPGRVLLEATAILPAHVEPSEARIAVRAWGRDVDVTPPPADPVEEKAGLLTLDKRGEGLEAQAWSLDGDAAFSPDDAEVETLGRSDSAGVTLLRARFPGARASVGVSPAEGAGQAFNFLAEWIGAQAPTSARLRRLKDKHKGETAWLIGNGPSVRIEDLDRLAGRLTFCFNRFHLAHDKTRLRAAYTLTGDKQMIEDFGQQIVDDSGGQVFVAHHSAPDLVGDYIWLRQASVFPPLFSRDPGLVLSPGGSTPFVAMQLAWYMGVRKFNFYGADFSFRFDPGPAGGDAFRCARGEGNHFIANYRAGKPWCPPSLRDIGKAFYAARLLAEAEGGFIHNVTRGGALEIFEREDFDRALESDR
;
A
#
# COMPACT_ATOMS: atom_id res chain seq x y z
N MET A 1 30.90 -18.64 4.89
CA MET A 1 29.43 -18.82 5.06
C MET A 1 28.96 -19.86 4.04
N SER A 2 28.26 -20.91 4.46
CA SER A 2 27.67 -21.89 3.54
C SER A 2 26.65 -21.20 2.61
N ARG A 3 26.55 -21.68 1.37
CA ARG A 3 25.52 -21.19 0.44
C ARG A 3 24.12 -21.49 1.01
N PRO A 4 23.13 -20.62 0.80
CA PRO A 4 21.76 -20.92 1.19
C PRO A 4 21.25 -22.18 0.46
N PRO A 5 20.37 -22.97 1.10
CA PRO A 5 19.77 -24.13 0.46
C PRO A 5 18.94 -23.69 -0.75
N ARG A 6 18.91 -24.52 -1.79
CA ARG A 6 18.15 -24.28 -3.03
C ARG A 6 16.90 -25.15 -3.03
N ILE A 7 15.74 -24.54 -3.18
CA ILE A 7 14.45 -25.23 -3.23
C ILE A 7 13.87 -25.06 -4.63
N ALA A 8 13.55 -26.18 -5.29
CA ALA A 8 12.69 -26.16 -6.47
C ALA A 8 11.23 -26.27 -6.04
N TYR A 9 10.45 -25.20 -6.25
CA TYR A 9 9.05 -25.11 -5.83
C TYR A 9 8.13 -25.36 -7.03
N LEU A 10 7.67 -26.60 -7.22
CA LEU A 10 6.80 -26.97 -8.33
C LEU A 10 5.35 -26.76 -7.93
N THR A 11 4.62 -25.95 -8.70
CA THR A 11 3.23 -25.61 -8.38
C THR A 11 2.33 -25.56 -9.61
N PRO A 12 1.06 -26.01 -9.52
CA PRO A 12 0.07 -25.81 -10.58
C PRO A 12 -0.34 -24.33 -10.72
N ASN A 13 -0.11 -23.53 -9.67
CA ASN A 13 -0.69 -22.22 -9.46
C ASN A 13 0.37 -21.14 -9.66
N ALA A 14 0.11 -20.19 -10.56
CA ALA A 14 0.90 -18.97 -10.60
C ALA A 14 0.80 -18.24 -9.25
N ILE A 15 1.94 -17.79 -8.71
CA ILE A 15 2.00 -17.03 -7.45
C ILE A 15 1.19 -15.72 -7.55
N TYR A 16 1.12 -15.15 -8.76
CA TYR A 16 0.39 -13.91 -9.03
C TYR A 16 -0.53 -14.02 -10.25
N PRO A 17 -1.64 -13.24 -10.28
CA PRO A 17 -2.20 -12.47 -9.17
C PRO A 17 -2.77 -13.38 -8.05
N ILE A 18 -2.76 -12.88 -6.82
CA ILE A 18 -3.22 -13.58 -5.61
C ILE A 18 -4.76 -13.44 -5.53
N ASN A 19 -5.49 -14.20 -6.35
CA ASN A 19 -6.93 -13.98 -6.54
C ASN A 19 -7.80 -15.25 -6.42
N ARG A 20 -7.20 -16.37 -6.02
CA ARG A 20 -7.88 -17.66 -5.80
C ARG A 20 -7.14 -18.46 -4.74
N GLY A 21 -7.85 -19.37 -4.06
CA GLY A 21 -7.30 -20.10 -2.93
C GLY A 21 -5.98 -20.83 -3.21
N GLY A 22 -5.88 -21.54 -4.33
CA GLY A 22 -4.64 -22.21 -4.72
C GLY A 22 -3.45 -21.26 -4.96
N ARG A 23 -3.72 -20.03 -5.41
CA ARG A 23 -2.69 -18.99 -5.59
C ARG A 23 -2.33 -18.30 -4.28
N ILE A 24 -3.31 -18.11 -3.39
CA ILE A 24 -3.09 -17.60 -2.02
C ILE A 24 -2.14 -18.53 -1.26
N ARG A 25 -2.44 -19.84 -1.22
CA ARG A 25 -1.52 -20.83 -0.61
C ARG A 25 -0.15 -20.80 -1.28
N ALA A 26 -0.11 -20.83 -2.62
CA ALA A 26 1.15 -20.85 -3.34
C ALA A 26 2.01 -19.61 -3.04
N HIS A 27 1.37 -18.45 -2.91
CA HIS A 27 2.02 -17.21 -2.54
C HIS A 27 2.60 -17.25 -1.12
N HIS A 28 1.80 -17.56 -0.10
CA HIS A 28 2.28 -17.55 1.29
C HIS A 28 3.36 -18.60 1.51
N LEU A 29 3.23 -19.79 0.90
CA LEU A 29 4.22 -20.83 1.07
C LEU A 29 5.54 -20.50 0.36
N TRP A 30 5.47 -19.99 -0.88
CA TRP A 30 6.67 -19.50 -1.58
C TRP A 30 7.34 -18.39 -0.77
N ARG A 31 6.59 -17.38 -0.31
CA ARG A 31 7.08 -16.29 0.53
C ARG A 31 7.75 -16.80 1.81
N ALA A 32 7.14 -17.80 2.48
CA ALA A 32 7.69 -18.38 3.69
C ALA A 32 9.02 -19.07 3.44
N MET A 33 9.08 -19.97 2.44
CA MET A 33 10.32 -20.66 2.07
C MET A 33 11.41 -19.68 1.60
N SER A 34 11.04 -18.62 0.88
CA SER A 34 11.96 -17.58 0.40
C SER A 34 12.64 -16.79 1.53
N ALA A 35 12.09 -16.80 2.75
CA ALA A 35 12.75 -16.21 3.91
C ALA A 35 13.92 -17.05 4.45
N PHE A 36 14.01 -18.32 4.06
CA PHE A 36 15.01 -19.29 4.54
C PHE A 36 15.97 -19.78 3.46
N ALA A 37 15.51 -19.85 2.21
CA ALA A 37 16.18 -20.56 1.13
C ALA A 37 16.17 -19.74 -0.18
N ASP A 38 16.98 -20.15 -1.15
CA ASP A 38 16.90 -19.70 -2.53
C ASP A 38 15.85 -20.57 -3.27
N VAL A 39 14.66 -20.01 -3.51
CA VAL A 39 13.48 -20.73 -3.98
C VAL A 39 13.21 -20.39 -5.44
N THR A 40 13.33 -21.40 -6.32
CA THR A 40 12.98 -21.27 -7.74
C THR A 40 11.57 -21.81 -7.98
N PRO A 41 10.56 -20.95 -8.25
CA PRO A 41 9.22 -21.41 -8.58
C PRO A 41 9.15 -21.96 -10.02
N ILE A 42 8.61 -23.17 -10.16
CA ILE A 42 8.34 -23.83 -11.44
C ILE A 42 6.83 -24.00 -11.56
N VAL A 43 6.19 -23.13 -12.33
CA VAL A 43 4.74 -23.12 -12.50
C VAL A 43 4.35 -24.02 -13.67
N ILE A 44 3.56 -25.06 -13.39
CA ILE A 44 3.11 -26.08 -14.35
C ILE A 44 1.59 -25.99 -14.49
N GLY A 45 1.10 -24.98 -15.21
CA GLY A 45 -0.33 -24.69 -15.22
C GLY A 45 -0.72 -23.52 -16.09
N ASP A 46 -1.78 -22.81 -15.69
CA ASP A 46 -2.28 -21.67 -16.45
C ASP A 46 -1.28 -20.53 -16.41
N ALA A 47 -1.04 -19.90 -17.56
CA ALA A 47 -0.15 -18.75 -17.64
C ALA A 47 -0.70 -17.62 -16.78
N PRO A 48 0.16 -16.95 -15.98
CA PRO A 48 -0.27 -15.69 -15.40
C PRO A 48 -0.63 -14.72 -16.55
N PRO A 49 -1.57 -13.80 -16.30
CA PRO A 49 -1.87 -12.74 -17.26
C PRO A 49 -0.59 -12.01 -17.67
N PRO A 50 -0.49 -11.46 -18.90
CA PRO A 50 0.73 -10.84 -19.41
C PRO A 50 1.37 -9.83 -18.44
N ALA A 51 0.54 -9.02 -17.78
CA ALA A 51 0.95 -8.03 -16.79
C ALA A 51 1.73 -8.62 -15.59
N TRP A 52 1.47 -9.89 -15.23
CA TRP A 52 2.06 -10.55 -14.06
C TRP A 52 3.19 -11.53 -14.41
N ARG A 53 3.44 -11.80 -15.70
CA ARG A 53 4.55 -12.67 -16.16
C ARG A 53 5.91 -12.13 -15.71
N GLY A 54 6.06 -10.81 -15.67
CA GLY A 54 7.27 -10.15 -15.19
C GLY A 54 7.61 -10.54 -13.75
N MET A 55 6.62 -10.63 -12.87
CA MET A 55 6.84 -10.94 -11.45
C MET A 55 7.34 -12.36 -11.22
N ILE A 56 6.88 -13.34 -11.99
CA ILE A 56 7.43 -14.70 -11.92
C ILE A 56 8.90 -14.70 -12.36
N ARG A 57 9.24 -13.97 -13.43
CA ARG A 57 10.64 -13.88 -13.89
C ARG A 57 11.54 -13.17 -12.87
N LEU A 58 11.04 -12.15 -12.19
CA LEU A 58 11.75 -11.48 -11.09
C LEU A 58 12.05 -12.47 -9.96
N ALA A 59 11.11 -13.36 -9.63
CA ALA A 59 11.33 -14.47 -8.71
C ALA A 59 12.19 -15.63 -9.28
N SER A 60 12.95 -15.40 -10.37
CA SER A 60 13.71 -16.43 -11.10
C SER A 60 12.89 -17.63 -11.58
N GLY A 61 11.56 -17.48 -11.65
CA GLY A 61 10.64 -18.55 -11.93
C GLY A 61 10.60 -19.01 -13.38
N ARG A 62 10.19 -20.26 -13.56
CA ARG A 62 9.93 -20.89 -14.87
C ARG A 62 8.45 -21.17 -15.03
N PHE A 63 7.96 -21.08 -16.26
CA PHE A 63 6.56 -21.31 -16.59
C PHE A 63 6.43 -22.35 -17.71
N TYR A 64 5.67 -23.41 -17.43
CA TYR A 64 5.33 -24.49 -18.35
C TYR A 64 3.81 -24.53 -18.53
N PRO A 65 3.28 -24.12 -19.70
CA PRO A 65 1.83 -24.01 -19.90
C PRO A 65 1.12 -25.35 -19.73
N ARG A 66 -0.09 -25.29 -19.17
CA ARG A 66 -1.00 -26.44 -19.07
C ARG A 66 -1.19 -27.08 -20.45
N ARG A 67 -1.09 -28.41 -20.53
CA ARG A 67 -1.52 -29.17 -21.71
C ARG A 67 -2.71 -30.01 -21.26
N ARG A 68 -3.90 -29.71 -21.78
CA ARG A 68 -5.05 -30.60 -21.65
C ARG A 68 -4.83 -31.78 -22.59
N TYR A 69 -5.02 -33.00 -22.11
CA TYR A 69 -5.14 -34.16 -22.99
C TYR A 69 -6.34 -33.93 -23.92
N ARG A 70 -6.21 -34.27 -25.21
CA ARG A 70 -7.37 -34.35 -26.10
C ARG A 70 -8.21 -35.55 -25.67
N ARG A 71 -9.54 -35.42 -25.72
CA ARG A 71 -10.52 -36.45 -25.31
C ARG A 71 -10.19 -37.84 -25.88
N GLU A 72 -9.71 -37.88 -27.12
CA GLU A 72 -9.33 -39.10 -27.86
C GLU A 72 -8.06 -39.80 -27.34
N ASP A 73 -7.12 -39.05 -26.76
CA ASP A 73 -5.87 -39.60 -26.22
C ASP A 73 -6.09 -40.23 -24.82
N PHE A 74 -7.07 -39.68 -24.07
CA PHE A 74 -7.47 -40.19 -22.77
C PHE A 74 -8.20 -41.54 -22.87
N ALA A 75 -9.11 -41.67 -23.85
CA ALA A 75 -9.79 -42.93 -24.13
C ALA A 75 -8.81 -44.06 -24.51
N ARG A 76 -7.75 -43.73 -25.27
CA ARG A 76 -6.69 -44.68 -25.64
C ARG A 76 -5.81 -45.10 -24.45
N ALA A 77 -5.45 -44.16 -23.57
CA ALA A 77 -4.62 -44.44 -22.40
C ALA A 77 -5.33 -45.37 -21.39
N LEU A 78 -6.62 -45.14 -21.13
CA LEU A 78 -7.42 -46.00 -20.25
C LEU A 78 -7.65 -47.39 -20.85
N ALA A 79 -7.86 -47.49 -22.17
CA ALA A 79 -8.01 -48.77 -22.85
C ALA A 79 -6.72 -49.62 -22.83
N SER A 80 -5.54 -48.98 -22.78
CA SER A 80 -4.24 -49.69 -22.79
C SER A 80 -3.83 -50.31 -21.44
N GLU A 81 -4.47 -49.93 -20.32
CA GLU A 81 -4.07 -50.42 -18.99
C GLU A 81 -4.93 -51.58 -18.44
N GLY A 82 -5.91 -52.08 -19.18
CA GLY A 82 -6.56 -53.39 -18.93
C GLY A 82 -7.22 -53.62 -17.55
N LYS A 83 -7.27 -52.63 -16.66
CA LYS A 83 -7.73 -52.77 -15.27
C LYS A 83 -8.85 -51.81 -14.86
N ILE A 84 -9.34 -50.95 -15.76
CA ILE A 84 -10.46 -50.05 -15.49
C ILE A 84 -11.54 -50.31 -16.55
N ALA A 85 -12.61 -51.00 -16.15
CA ALA A 85 -13.75 -51.24 -17.04
C ALA A 85 -14.53 -49.92 -17.25
N THR A 86 -14.35 -49.29 -18.42
CA THR A 86 -15.05 -48.05 -18.82
C THR A 86 -16.24 -48.18 -19.80
N PRO A 87 -16.84 -49.34 -20.17
CA PRO A 87 -17.72 -49.34 -21.36
C PRO A 87 -18.99 -48.46 -21.29
N GLY A 88 -19.50 -48.11 -20.10
CA GLY A 88 -20.77 -47.40 -19.98
C GLY A 88 -20.71 -45.89 -19.67
N LEU A 89 -19.53 -45.32 -19.36
CA LEU A 89 -19.46 -43.96 -18.81
C LEU A 89 -19.75 -42.88 -19.88
N TRP A 90 -19.40 -43.13 -21.14
CA TRP A 90 -19.50 -42.14 -22.21
C TRP A 90 -20.81 -42.22 -23.00
N GLU A 91 -21.42 -43.40 -23.16
CA GLU A 91 -22.77 -43.55 -23.74
C GLU A 91 -23.82 -42.86 -22.86
N ALA A 92 -23.57 -42.77 -21.54
CA ALA A 92 -24.40 -42.03 -20.60
C ALA A 92 -24.23 -40.49 -20.68
N LEU A 93 -23.23 -39.96 -21.40
CA LEU A 93 -22.87 -38.53 -21.45
C LEU A 93 -23.37 -37.79 -22.71
N GLY A 94 -24.42 -38.32 -23.37
CA GLY A 94 -25.16 -37.82 -24.55
C GLY A 94 -24.84 -36.40 -25.07
N GLU A 95 -24.68 -36.29 -26.39
CA GLU A 95 -24.14 -35.13 -27.13
C GLU A 95 -24.93 -33.81 -26.95
N ASP A 96 -26.18 -33.83 -26.50
CA ASP A 96 -27.10 -32.71 -26.71
C ASP A 96 -27.62 -31.96 -25.46
N ASN A 97 -26.99 -32.07 -24.28
CA ASN A 97 -27.48 -31.31 -23.10
C ASN A 97 -26.42 -30.86 -22.07
N LEU A 98 -25.22 -30.52 -22.53
CA LEU A 98 -24.16 -29.98 -21.66
C LEU A 98 -24.30 -28.46 -21.49
N GLY A 99 -25.31 -28.04 -20.71
CA GLY A 99 -25.31 -26.70 -20.11
C GLY A 99 -24.08 -26.47 -19.22
N SER A 100 -23.83 -25.21 -18.86
CA SER A 100 -22.65 -24.73 -18.10
C SER A 100 -22.36 -25.48 -16.79
N LEU A 101 -23.30 -26.26 -16.27
CA LEU A 101 -23.21 -27.03 -15.02
C LEU A 101 -22.41 -28.34 -15.18
N ALA A 102 -22.56 -29.04 -16.31
CA ALA A 102 -21.82 -30.28 -16.54
C ALA A 102 -20.34 -29.99 -16.87
N ALA A 103 -20.05 -28.94 -17.65
CA ALA A 103 -18.69 -28.50 -17.92
C ALA A 103 -17.91 -28.04 -16.66
N GLN A 104 -18.62 -27.65 -15.58
CA GLN A 104 -18.01 -27.21 -14.31
C GLN A 104 -17.86 -28.35 -13.28
N LEU A 105 -18.72 -29.37 -13.35
CA LEU A 105 -18.70 -30.52 -12.44
C LEU A 105 -17.92 -31.73 -12.97
N THR A 106 -17.69 -31.80 -14.28
CA THR A 106 -16.97 -32.90 -14.94
C THR A 106 -15.78 -32.41 -15.76
N THR A 107 -14.90 -31.55 -15.21
CA THR A 107 -13.63 -31.35 -15.92
C THR A 107 -12.79 -32.64 -15.79
N PRO A 108 -12.39 -33.29 -16.90
CA PRO A 108 -11.60 -34.54 -16.93
C PRO A 108 -10.15 -34.37 -16.42
N ASP A 109 -9.92 -33.39 -15.56
CA ASP A 109 -8.71 -32.58 -15.55
C ASP A 109 -7.94 -32.79 -14.24
N ALA A 110 -8.52 -33.25 -13.13
CA ALA A 110 -7.84 -33.23 -11.83
C ALA A 110 -6.50 -34.00 -11.80
N LEU A 111 -6.45 -35.29 -12.15
CA LEU A 111 -5.18 -36.05 -12.21
C LEU A 111 -4.34 -35.75 -13.46
N MET A 112 -4.97 -35.41 -14.59
CA MET A 112 -4.30 -35.26 -15.89
C MET A 112 -4.01 -33.81 -16.28
N ARG A 113 -4.33 -32.83 -15.43
CA ARG A 113 -4.23 -31.39 -15.72
C ARG A 113 -2.85 -30.93 -16.10
N HIS A 114 -1.83 -31.62 -15.60
CA HIS A 114 -0.44 -31.27 -15.86
C HIS A 114 0.10 -31.89 -17.15
N GLY A 115 -0.61 -32.84 -17.77
CA GLY A 115 -0.16 -33.47 -19.00
C GLY A 115 1.22 -34.13 -18.86
N LEU A 116 1.48 -34.80 -17.72
CA LEU A 116 2.78 -35.37 -17.33
C LEU A 116 3.10 -36.64 -18.12
N ASN A 117 3.28 -36.50 -19.43
CA ASN A 117 3.83 -37.57 -20.26
C ASN A 117 5.37 -37.70 -20.08
N PRO A 118 6.00 -38.82 -20.50
CA PRO A 118 7.44 -39.04 -20.30
C PRO A 118 8.33 -37.89 -20.79
N ALA A 119 8.04 -37.32 -21.98
CA ALA A 119 8.80 -36.20 -22.52
C ALA A 119 8.65 -34.90 -21.71
N ARG A 120 7.50 -34.69 -21.05
CA ARG A 120 7.30 -33.55 -20.14
C ARG A 120 8.00 -33.79 -18.81
N ILE A 121 7.93 -35.01 -18.27
CA ILE A 121 8.66 -35.40 -17.06
C ILE A 121 10.15 -35.19 -17.26
N GLU A 122 10.75 -35.70 -18.35
CA GLU A 122 12.18 -35.51 -18.61
C GLU A 122 12.58 -34.04 -18.75
N ARG A 123 11.73 -33.19 -19.35
CA ARG A 123 11.99 -31.74 -19.39
C ARG A 123 12.00 -31.11 -17.99
N LEU A 124 11.07 -31.51 -17.12
CA LEU A 124 11.05 -31.04 -15.74
C LEU A 124 12.28 -31.55 -14.97
N LEU A 125 12.66 -32.82 -15.14
CA LEU A 125 13.87 -33.39 -14.54
C LEU A 125 15.15 -32.69 -15.05
N ALA A 126 15.22 -32.35 -16.34
CA ALA A 126 16.35 -31.59 -16.90
C ALA A 126 16.48 -30.20 -16.25
N GLU A 127 15.36 -29.53 -15.97
CA GLU A 127 15.37 -28.26 -15.25
C GLU A 127 15.78 -28.42 -13.78
N LEU A 128 15.32 -29.48 -13.11
CA LEU A 128 15.78 -29.80 -11.76
C LEU A 128 17.30 -30.05 -11.74
N ARG A 129 17.84 -30.81 -12.71
CA ARG A 129 19.28 -31.01 -12.88
C ARG A 129 20.03 -29.68 -13.11
N ARG A 130 19.43 -28.72 -13.81
CA ARG A 130 20.00 -27.37 -14.01
C ARG A 130 20.00 -26.53 -12.73
N ILE A 131 18.90 -26.57 -11.97
CA ILE A 131 18.75 -25.82 -10.71
C ILE A 131 19.69 -26.38 -9.62
N ARG A 132 19.91 -27.70 -9.62
CA ARG A 132 20.63 -28.45 -8.57
C ARG A 132 20.04 -28.15 -7.18
N PRO A 133 18.75 -28.49 -6.95
CA PRO A 133 18.09 -28.22 -5.69
C PRO A 133 18.61 -29.14 -4.58
N ASP A 134 18.65 -28.61 -3.36
CA ASP A 134 18.84 -29.38 -2.13
C ASP A 134 17.51 -29.98 -1.63
N LEU A 135 16.38 -29.45 -2.13
CA LEU A 135 15.02 -29.93 -1.85
C LEU A 135 14.09 -29.65 -3.03
N VAL A 136 13.19 -30.59 -3.33
CA VAL A 136 12.07 -30.36 -4.26
C VAL A 136 10.75 -30.40 -3.50
N TYR A 137 9.98 -29.32 -3.61
CA TYR A 137 8.61 -29.24 -3.13
C TYR A 137 7.64 -29.49 -4.28
N LEU A 138 6.75 -30.46 -4.13
CA LEU A 138 5.68 -30.80 -5.07
C LEU A 138 4.34 -30.34 -4.48
N CYS A 139 3.79 -29.26 -5.03
CA CYS A 139 2.49 -28.73 -4.64
C CYS A 139 1.38 -29.62 -5.18
N ASP A 140 0.45 -30.04 -4.31
CA ASP A 140 -0.69 -30.91 -4.61
C ASP A 140 -0.36 -32.37 -4.97
N THR A 141 -1.36 -33.24 -4.81
CA THR A 141 -1.27 -34.69 -5.05
C THR A 141 -0.97 -35.04 -6.51
N THR A 142 -1.40 -34.21 -7.45
CA THR A 142 -1.31 -34.45 -8.90
C THR A 142 0.08 -34.15 -9.45
N LEU A 143 0.84 -33.24 -8.83
CA LEU A 143 2.28 -33.09 -9.07
C LEU A 143 3.11 -34.03 -8.20
N ALA A 144 2.61 -34.42 -7.03
CA ALA A 144 3.31 -35.33 -6.13
C ALA A 144 3.54 -36.73 -6.73
N ILE A 145 2.83 -37.11 -7.80
CA ILE A 145 3.14 -38.30 -8.61
C ILE A 145 4.55 -38.26 -9.22
N LEU A 146 5.20 -37.09 -9.27
CA LEU A 146 6.59 -36.94 -9.69
C LEU A 146 7.59 -37.38 -8.61
N ALA A 147 7.14 -37.65 -7.38
CA ALA A 147 8.01 -38.00 -6.26
C ALA A 147 9.00 -39.16 -6.56
N PRO A 148 8.59 -40.27 -7.21
CA PRO A 148 9.54 -41.34 -7.57
C PRO A 148 10.65 -40.85 -8.51
N HIS A 149 10.29 -40.04 -9.51
CA HIS A 149 11.24 -39.52 -10.50
C HIS A 149 12.21 -38.50 -9.87
N VAL A 150 11.72 -37.66 -8.97
CA VAL A 150 12.56 -36.69 -8.27
C VAL A 150 13.47 -37.38 -7.26
N ARG A 151 12.95 -38.37 -6.52
CA ARG A 151 13.74 -39.15 -5.57
C ARG A 151 14.88 -39.90 -6.25
N ALA A 152 14.67 -40.37 -7.48
CA ALA A 152 15.71 -40.98 -8.30
C ALA A 152 16.86 -40.02 -8.67
N LEU A 153 16.69 -38.70 -8.53
CA LEU A 153 17.78 -37.72 -8.64
C LEU A 153 18.64 -37.62 -7.36
N GLY A 154 18.31 -38.35 -6.30
CA GLY A 154 19.02 -38.30 -5.02
C GLY A 154 18.69 -37.08 -4.16
N VAL A 155 17.58 -36.38 -4.45
CA VAL A 155 17.15 -35.16 -3.74
C VAL A 155 15.99 -35.49 -2.80
N PRO A 156 15.96 -34.94 -1.57
CA PRO A 156 14.78 -34.99 -0.70
C PRO A 156 13.53 -34.44 -1.40
N VAL A 157 12.38 -35.07 -1.15
CA VAL A 157 11.10 -34.69 -1.74
C VAL A 157 10.13 -34.32 -0.62
N VAL A 158 9.53 -33.13 -0.71
CA VAL A 158 8.37 -32.76 0.09
C VAL A 158 7.15 -32.77 -0.81
N ALA A 159 6.11 -33.51 -0.41
CA ALA A 159 4.80 -33.43 -1.04
C ALA A 159 3.88 -32.55 -0.18
N GLY A 160 3.18 -31.62 -0.82
CA GLY A 160 2.24 -30.74 -0.15
C GLY A 160 0.83 -30.87 -0.71
N PRO A 161 0.12 -31.98 -0.46
CA PRO A 161 -1.26 -32.16 -0.88
C PRO A 161 -2.16 -31.08 -0.25
N HIS A 162 -3.18 -30.65 -0.97
CA HIS A 162 -4.09 -29.61 -0.48
C HIS A 162 -5.16 -30.18 0.46
N ASN A 163 -5.49 -31.47 0.30
CA ASN A 163 -6.38 -32.26 1.12
C ASN A 163 -5.88 -33.71 1.10
N TYR A 164 -6.47 -34.58 1.91
CA TYR A 164 -6.52 -36.00 1.55
C TYR A 164 -7.57 -36.22 0.44
N ASP A 165 -7.12 -36.25 -0.82
CA ASP A 165 -7.98 -36.11 -1.99
C ASP A 165 -8.84 -37.36 -2.20
N SER A 166 -8.33 -38.56 -1.95
CA SER A 166 -9.13 -39.80 -2.07
C SER A 166 -10.36 -39.78 -1.16
N ALA A 167 -10.19 -39.39 0.11
CA ALA A 167 -11.28 -39.25 1.07
C ALA A 167 -12.25 -38.11 0.71
N LEU A 168 -11.73 -36.98 0.23
CA LEU A 168 -12.56 -35.86 -0.24
C LEU A 168 -13.49 -36.31 -1.39
N TYR A 169 -12.94 -36.95 -2.42
CA TYR A 169 -13.72 -37.41 -3.56
C TYR A 169 -14.68 -38.55 -3.19
N ALA A 170 -14.31 -39.43 -2.25
CA ALA A 170 -15.24 -40.42 -1.71
C ALA A 170 -16.44 -39.76 -1.00
N SER A 171 -16.20 -38.73 -0.18
CA SER A 171 -17.26 -37.95 0.46
C SER A 171 -18.14 -37.20 -0.56
N MET A 172 -17.55 -36.60 -1.59
CA MET A 172 -18.28 -35.97 -2.68
C MET A 172 -19.10 -36.97 -3.50
N SER A 173 -18.65 -38.23 -3.61
CA SER A 173 -19.42 -39.31 -4.25
C SER A 173 -20.65 -39.68 -3.42
N ALA A 174 -20.48 -39.89 -2.12
CA ALA A 174 -21.58 -40.22 -1.22
C ALA A 174 -22.70 -39.18 -1.26
N ASN A 175 -22.32 -37.89 -1.33
CA ASN A 175 -23.22 -36.75 -1.29
C ASN A 175 -23.55 -36.14 -2.68
N ALA A 176 -23.27 -36.87 -3.76
CA ALA A 176 -23.50 -36.36 -5.11
C ALA A 176 -25.00 -36.14 -5.39
N PRO A 177 -25.38 -35.03 -6.05
CA PRO A 177 -26.79 -34.69 -6.30
C PRO A 177 -27.42 -35.54 -7.42
N ASN A 178 -26.61 -36.33 -8.14
CA ASN A 178 -27.07 -37.25 -9.17
C ASN A 178 -26.07 -38.39 -9.39
N GLU A 179 -26.54 -39.46 -10.02
CA GLU A 179 -25.78 -40.69 -10.23
C GLU A 179 -24.53 -40.51 -11.09
N ARG A 180 -24.57 -39.62 -12.10
CA ARG A 180 -23.40 -39.32 -12.94
C ARG A 180 -22.24 -38.76 -12.12
N LEU A 181 -22.53 -37.82 -11.23
CA LEU A 181 -21.53 -37.23 -10.34
C LEU A 181 -21.07 -38.20 -9.26
N ARG A 182 -21.97 -39.07 -8.77
CA ARG A 182 -21.61 -40.14 -7.83
C ARG A 182 -20.53 -41.04 -8.43
N GLN A 183 -20.78 -41.58 -9.62
CA GLN A 183 -19.87 -42.47 -10.33
C GLN A 183 -18.54 -41.79 -10.67
N TRP A 184 -18.60 -40.54 -11.13
CA TRP A 184 -17.41 -39.75 -11.42
C TRP A 184 -16.52 -39.54 -10.20
N ASN A 185 -17.10 -39.08 -9.09
CA ASN A 185 -16.37 -38.84 -7.85
C ASN A 185 -15.81 -40.15 -7.26
N ALA A 186 -16.52 -41.28 -7.42
CA ALA A 186 -15.99 -42.59 -7.02
C ALA A 186 -14.75 -42.98 -7.82
N LEU A 187 -14.75 -42.78 -9.14
CA LEU A 187 -13.58 -43.02 -9.99
C LEU A 187 -12.42 -42.08 -9.62
N ALA A 188 -12.71 -40.80 -9.39
CA ALA A 188 -11.70 -39.84 -8.95
C ALA A 188 -11.08 -40.24 -7.61
N ALA A 189 -11.89 -40.70 -6.65
CA ALA A 189 -11.40 -41.18 -5.36
C ALA A 189 -10.41 -42.35 -5.52
N GLN A 190 -10.72 -43.33 -6.38
CA GLN A 190 -9.82 -44.46 -6.68
C GLN A 190 -8.52 -43.99 -7.32
N ALA A 191 -8.59 -43.05 -8.27
CA ALA A 191 -7.41 -42.53 -8.95
C ALA A 191 -6.51 -41.71 -8.00
N PHE A 192 -7.10 -40.94 -7.09
CA PHE A 192 -6.35 -40.23 -6.05
C PHE A 192 -5.73 -41.18 -5.02
N ASP A 193 -6.43 -42.24 -4.60
CA ASP A 193 -5.86 -43.25 -3.70
C ASP A 193 -4.63 -43.92 -4.35
N ALA A 194 -4.71 -44.26 -5.64
CA ALA A 194 -3.56 -44.78 -6.38
C ALA A 194 -2.40 -43.78 -6.45
N ALA A 195 -2.67 -42.50 -6.70
CA ALA A 195 -1.65 -41.44 -6.73
C ALA A 195 -1.01 -41.21 -5.36
N GLU A 196 -1.80 -41.21 -4.28
CA GLU A 196 -1.36 -41.05 -2.91
C GLU A 196 -0.46 -42.22 -2.48
N ARG A 197 -0.84 -43.46 -2.81
CA ARG A 197 -0.03 -44.67 -2.59
C ARG A 197 1.25 -44.68 -3.41
N LEU A 198 1.21 -44.16 -4.65
CA LEU A 198 2.38 -44.08 -5.51
C LEU A 198 3.41 -43.07 -4.98
N MET A 199 2.97 -41.91 -4.50
CA MET A 199 3.89 -40.88 -4.01
C MET A 199 4.49 -41.23 -2.64
N ALA A 200 3.71 -41.84 -1.75
CA ALA A 200 4.01 -42.03 -0.34
C ALA A 200 5.43 -42.57 -0.04
N PRO A 201 5.91 -43.66 -0.67
CA PRO A 201 7.23 -44.23 -0.38
C PRO A 201 8.41 -43.34 -0.78
N HIS A 202 8.18 -42.32 -1.60
CA HIS A 202 9.23 -41.48 -2.17
C HIS A 202 9.31 -40.09 -1.54
N VAL A 203 8.40 -39.78 -0.63
CA VAL A 203 8.31 -38.48 0.05
C VAL A 203 9.10 -38.54 1.35
N THR A 204 10.02 -37.59 1.54
CA THR A 204 10.77 -37.43 2.80
C THR A 204 9.90 -36.82 3.89
N GLN A 205 9.08 -35.82 3.55
CA GLN A 205 8.13 -35.19 4.45
C GLN A 205 6.83 -34.84 3.73
N LEU A 206 5.70 -35.06 4.40
CA LEU A 206 4.37 -34.71 3.91
C LEU A 206 3.89 -33.43 4.60
N TRP A 207 3.64 -32.37 3.84
CA TRP A 207 3.19 -31.07 4.36
C TRP A 207 1.68 -30.91 4.17
N VAL A 208 0.91 -31.17 5.22
CA VAL A 208 -0.57 -31.20 5.18
C VAL A 208 -1.18 -29.90 5.71
N CYS A 209 -2.41 -29.60 5.31
CA CYS A 209 -3.06 -28.33 5.63
C CYS A 209 -3.80 -28.33 6.98
N SER A 210 -4.11 -29.51 7.53
CA SER A 210 -4.98 -29.67 8.69
C SER A 210 -4.55 -30.87 9.55
N HIS A 211 -4.95 -30.87 10.82
CA HIS A 211 -4.74 -32.02 11.71
C HIS A 211 -5.54 -33.24 11.25
N GLU A 212 -6.73 -33.01 10.70
CA GLU A 212 -7.59 -34.07 10.15
C GLU A 212 -6.92 -34.78 8.98
N ASP A 213 -6.29 -34.04 8.06
CA ASP A 213 -5.52 -34.64 6.97
C ASP A 213 -4.29 -35.37 7.50
N ALA A 214 -3.59 -34.82 8.51
CA ALA A 214 -2.45 -35.49 9.15
C ALA A 214 -2.84 -36.87 9.69
N THR A 215 -3.95 -36.94 10.43
CA THR A 215 -4.50 -38.19 10.98
C THR A 215 -4.87 -39.15 9.87
N ARG A 216 -5.59 -38.68 8.83
CA ARG A 216 -6.03 -39.53 7.71
C ARG A 216 -4.85 -40.16 6.96
N PHE A 217 -3.78 -39.39 6.68
CA PHE A 217 -2.58 -39.93 6.03
C PHE A 217 -1.82 -40.93 6.92
N ALA A 218 -1.76 -40.69 8.23
CA ALA A 218 -1.12 -41.60 9.18
C ALA A 218 -1.90 -42.92 9.33
N GLU A 219 -3.21 -42.86 9.52
CA GLU A 219 -4.10 -44.03 9.66
C GLU A 219 -4.13 -44.88 8.39
N ALA A 220 -4.03 -44.26 7.21
CA ALA A 220 -3.94 -44.97 5.93
C ALA A 220 -2.56 -45.63 5.69
N GLY A 221 -1.58 -45.43 6.58
CA GLY A 221 -0.23 -45.96 6.45
C GLY A 221 0.56 -45.36 5.29
N LEU A 222 0.18 -44.17 4.82
CA LEU A 222 0.79 -43.49 3.68
C LEU A 222 1.99 -42.61 4.06
N ALA A 223 2.09 -42.22 5.33
CA ALA A 223 3.26 -41.55 5.88
C ALA A 223 3.40 -41.86 7.37
N ALA A 224 4.64 -41.99 7.85
CA ALA A 224 4.91 -42.10 9.27
C ALA A 224 4.61 -40.74 9.97
N PRO A 225 4.00 -40.72 11.17
CA PRO A 225 3.61 -39.48 11.85
C PRO A 225 4.76 -38.46 11.99
N GLU A 226 5.98 -38.92 12.25
CA GLU A 226 7.19 -38.10 12.38
C GLU A 226 7.65 -37.47 11.07
N ASN A 227 7.11 -37.88 9.92
CA ASN A 227 7.36 -37.29 8.60
C ASN A 227 6.21 -36.40 8.13
N ILE A 228 5.10 -36.32 8.86
CA ILE A 228 4.00 -35.41 8.57
C ILE A 228 4.25 -34.08 9.27
N ARG A 229 4.12 -32.97 8.55
CA ARG A 229 4.25 -31.60 9.06
C ARG A 229 2.97 -30.84 8.78
N LEU A 230 2.42 -30.20 9.81
CA LEU A 230 1.29 -29.30 9.64
C LEU A 230 1.78 -27.96 9.08
N ILE A 231 1.32 -27.61 7.89
CA ILE A 231 1.62 -26.39 7.15
C ILE A 231 0.28 -25.86 6.61
N PRO A 232 -0.51 -25.15 7.45
CA PRO A 232 -1.88 -24.78 7.16
C PRO A 232 -1.95 -23.72 6.08
N ASN A 233 -3.16 -23.50 5.57
CA ASN A 233 -3.43 -22.30 4.81
C ASN A 233 -3.40 -21.10 5.75
N VAL A 234 -2.79 -20.00 5.32
CA VAL A 234 -2.65 -18.78 6.10
C VAL A 234 -3.14 -17.58 5.29
N TYR A 235 -3.32 -16.46 5.97
CA TYR A 235 -3.68 -15.19 5.37
C TYR A 235 -2.87 -14.05 6.02
N ASP A 236 -2.63 -12.97 5.28
CA ASP A 236 -1.99 -11.77 5.85
C ASP A 236 -2.99 -11.04 6.74
N LEU A 237 -2.61 -10.84 8.01
CA LEU A 237 -3.47 -10.18 8.98
C LEU A 237 -3.19 -8.68 9.00
N GLY A 238 -4.25 -7.89 9.11
CA GLY A 238 -4.15 -6.48 9.47
C GLY A 238 -4.33 -6.28 10.97
N ALA A 239 -4.27 -5.01 11.41
CA ALA A 239 -4.76 -4.65 12.74
C ALA A 239 -6.22 -5.11 12.88
N PRO A 240 -6.60 -5.70 14.03
CA PRO A 240 -7.98 -6.10 14.26
C PRO A 240 -8.83 -4.84 14.32
N THR A 241 -9.96 -4.87 13.61
CA THR A 241 -10.97 -3.83 13.70
C THR A 241 -12.24 -4.47 14.25
N PRO A 242 -12.98 -3.83 15.17
CA PRO A 242 -14.29 -4.33 15.55
C PRO A 242 -15.30 -4.13 14.38
N PRO A 243 -16.42 -4.87 14.37
CA PRO A 243 -17.58 -4.52 13.54
C PRO A 243 -17.95 -3.03 13.66
N PRO A 244 -18.18 -2.30 12.55
CA PRO A 244 -18.62 -0.92 12.64
C PRO A 244 -19.92 -0.82 13.41
N GLU A 245 -20.08 0.25 14.20
CA GLU A 245 -21.29 0.47 14.98
C GLU A 245 -22.51 0.54 14.05
N GLY A 246 -23.57 -0.21 14.40
CA GLY A 246 -24.79 -0.28 13.59
C GLY A 246 -24.66 -1.01 12.25
N ALA A 247 -23.51 -1.64 11.94
CA ALA A 247 -23.35 -2.40 10.70
C ALA A 247 -24.37 -3.54 10.60
N ARG A 248 -24.92 -3.72 9.40
CA ARG A 248 -25.91 -4.76 9.07
C ARG A 248 -25.50 -5.63 7.88
N ASP A 249 -24.30 -5.39 7.33
CA ASP A 249 -23.80 -6.12 6.19
C ASP A 249 -23.31 -7.51 6.63
N LEU A 250 -23.75 -8.53 5.91
CA LEU A 250 -23.27 -9.91 6.03
C LEU A 250 -22.40 -10.18 4.81
N VAL A 251 -21.24 -10.82 4.97
CA VAL A 251 -20.31 -11.02 3.85
C VAL A 251 -19.99 -12.49 3.60
N PHE A 252 -20.10 -12.90 2.34
CA PHE A 252 -19.58 -14.18 1.86
C PHE A 252 -18.62 -13.94 0.69
N ILE A 253 -17.41 -14.48 0.80
CA ILE A 253 -16.38 -14.40 -0.23
C ILE A 253 -16.25 -15.77 -0.90
N GLY A 254 -16.45 -15.81 -2.22
CA GLY A 254 -16.30 -17.05 -2.97
C GLY A 254 -16.56 -16.92 -4.46
N GLN A 255 -16.06 -17.90 -5.20
CA GLN A 255 -16.37 -18.07 -6.63
C GLN A 255 -17.39 -19.20 -6.77
N ALA A 256 -18.46 -18.96 -7.53
CA ALA A 256 -19.54 -19.92 -7.78
C ALA A 256 -19.27 -20.87 -8.97
N ASN A 257 -18.01 -21.00 -9.40
CA ASN A 257 -17.57 -22.04 -10.33
C ASN A 257 -17.04 -23.30 -9.61
N TYR A 258 -17.29 -23.39 -8.30
CA TYR A 258 -17.02 -24.53 -7.45
C TYR A 258 -18.30 -24.85 -6.68
N TYR A 259 -18.86 -26.03 -6.95
CA TYR A 259 -20.21 -26.40 -6.50
C TYR A 259 -20.48 -26.19 -5.00
N PRO A 260 -19.57 -26.54 -4.07
CA PRO A 260 -19.79 -26.25 -2.66
C PRO A 260 -20.01 -24.76 -2.34
N ASN A 261 -19.32 -23.85 -3.04
CA ASN A 261 -19.55 -22.41 -2.87
C ASN A 261 -20.90 -22.00 -3.45
N GLU A 262 -21.28 -22.53 -4.62
CA GLU A 262 -22.55 -22.23 -5.25
C GLU A 262 -23.73 -22.64 -4.36
N ASP A 263 -23.68 -23.87 -3.85
CA ASP A 263 -24.67 -24.43 -2.93
C ASP A 263 -24.78 -23.61 -1.64
N ALA A 264 -23.65 -23.23 -1.03
CA ALA A 264 -23.65 -22.34 0.12
C ALA A 264 -24.26 -20.96 -0.18
N ILE A 265 -23.95 -20.36 -1.33
CA ILE A 265 -24.53 -19.07 -1.74
C ILE A 265 -26.05 -19.16 -1.88
N ARG A 266 -26.57 -20.24 -2.49
CA ARG A 266 -28.01 -20.42 -2.65
C ARG A 266 -28.72 -20.56 -1.31
N ARG A 267 -28.11 -21.25 -0.34
CA ARG A 267 -28.61 -21.31 1.05
C ARG A 267 -28.58 -19.96 1.74
N LEU A 268 -27.54 -19.15 1.49
CA LEU A 268 -27.51 -17.78 2.02
C LEU A 268 -28.67 -16.93 1.47
N PHE A 269 -29.18 -17.20 0.27
CA PHE A 269 -30.40 -16.56 -0.22
C PHE A 269 -31.63 -17.00 0.59
N GLU A 270 -31.75 -18.29 0.92
CA GLU A 270 -32.82 -18.81 1.78
C GLU A 270 -32.77 -18.19 3.19
N ILE A 271 -31.58 -18.16 3.79
CA ILE A 271 -31.32 -17.55 5.09
C ILE A 271 -31.66 -16.05 5.06
N SER A 272 -31.27 -15.33 4.00
CA SER A 272 -31.59 -13.91 3.82
C SER A 272 -33.11 -13.68 3.73
N ARG A 273 -33.84 -14.51 2.99
CA ARG A 273 -35.32 -14.42 2.94
C ARG A 273 -35.97 -14.70 4.29
N GLU A 274 -35.41 -15.60 5.10
CA GLU A 274 -35.94 -15.86 6.43
C GLU A 274 -35.66 -14.70 7.39
N LEU A 275 -34.48 -14.07 7.31
CA LEU A 275 -34.18 -12.84 8.02
C LEU A 275 -35.14 -11.70 7.64
N ASP A 276 -35.48 -11.57 6.35
CA ASP A 276 -36.47 -10.60 5.87
C ASP A 276 -37.86 -10.86 6.49
N ARG A 277 -38.31 -12.13 6.52
CA ARG A 277 -39.59 -12.52 7.16
C ARG A 277 -39.62 -12.20 8.65
N LYS A 278 -38.49 -12.42 9.34
CA LYS A 278 -38.30 -12.07 10.76
C LYS A 278 -38.08 -10.57 11.00
N LYS A 279 -38.07 -9.75 9.94
CA LYS A 279 -37.83 -8.29 9.99
C LYS A 279 -36.47 -7.91 10.59
N VAL A 280 -35.46 -8.76 10.39
CA VAL A 280 -34.08 -8.46 10.77
C VAL A 280 -33.43 -7.65 9.66
N ALA A 281 -33.14 -6.38 9.92
CA ALA A 281 -32.47 -5.51 8.96
C ALA A 281 -31.05 -6.02 8.65
N HIS A 282 -30.80 -6.37 7.39
CA HIS A 282 -29.51 -6.92 6.94
C HIS A 282 -29.26 -6.64 5.46
N ARG A 283 -28.01 -6.82 5.02
CA ARG A 283 -27.64 -6.86 3.61
C ARG A 283 -26.63 -7.98 3.36
N MET A 284 -27.02 -9.02 2.63
CA MET A 284 -26.16 -10.16 2.29
C MET A 284 -25.30 -9.86 1.06
N ARG A 285 -24.03 -9.53 1.27
CA ARG A 285 -23.04 -9.23 0.22
C ARG A 285 -22.35 -10.52 -0.23
N ILE A 286 -22.58 -10.90 -1.48
CA ILE A 286 -21.87 -12.01 -2.13
C ILE A 286 -20.75 -11.45 -3.03
N VAL A 287 -19.51 -11.62 -2.58
CA VAL A 287 -18.32 -11.04 -3.23
C VAL A 287 -17.52 -12.15 -3.93
N GLY A 288 -17.22 -11.94 -5.21
CA GLY A 288 -16.48 -12.86 -6.05
C GLY A 288 -17.19 -13.21 -7.36
N ARG A 289 -16.61 -14.14 -8.12
CA ARG A 289 -17.09 -14.48 -9.46
C ARG A 289 -18.32 -15.39 -9.40
N ILE A 290 -19.48 -14.85 -9.76
CA ILE A 290 -20.79 -15.54 -9.71
C ILE A 290 -21.37 -15.74 -11.11
N GLY A 291 -21.85 -16.95 -11.40
CA GLY A 291 -22.51 -17.31 -12.66
C GLY A 291 -23.91 -16.72 -12.82
N ASP A 292 -24.39 -16.58 -14.06
CA ASP A 292 -25.64 -15.87 -14.37
C ASP A 292 -26.89 -16.55 -13.80
N ASP A 293 -26.87 -17.88 -13.68
CA ASP A 293 -27.95 -18.65 -13.10
C ASP A 293 -28.09 -18.42 -11.58
N VAL A 294 -26.97 -18.31 -10.87
CA VAL A 294 -26.93 -17.92 -9.45
C VAL A 294 -27.37 -16.46 -9.31
N ARG A 295 -26.95 -15.58 -10.23
CA ARG A 295 -27.40 -14.17 -10.26
C ARG A 295 -28.90 -14.05 -10.43
N ARG A 296 -29.49 -14.82 -11.36
CA ARG A 296 -30.95 -14.86 -11.54
C ARG A 296 -31.67 -15.38 -10.31
N ALA A 297 -31.13 -16.40 -9.63
CA ALA A 297 -31.74 -16.94 -8.42
C ALA A 297 -31.83 -15.90 -7.27
N ALA A 298 -30.86 -14.99 -7.17
CA ALA A 298 -30.86 -13.91 -6.19
C ALA A 298 -31.97 -12.86 -6.39
N ALA A 299 -32.56 -12.76 -7.60
CA ALA A 299 -33.61 -11.77 -7.88
C ALA A 299 -34.85 -11.88 -6.97
N SER A 300 -35.06 -13.05 -6.37
CA SER A 300 -36.14 -13.32 -5.40
C SER A 300 -35.80 -12.91 -3.96
N SER A 301 -34.62 -12.34 -3.71
CA SER A 301 -34.07 -12.05 -2.37
C SER A 301 -33.62 -10.59 -2.31
N PRO A 302 -34.50 -9.65 -1.90
CA PRO A 302 -34.26 -8.21 -2.03
C PRO A 302 -33.09 -7.69 -1.18
N SER A 303 -32.77 -8.39 -0.08
CA SER A 303 -31.67 -8.05 0.82
C SER A 303 -30.33 -8.67 0.40
N VAL A 304 -30.26 -9.36 -0.74
CA VAL A 304 -29.04 -9.93 -1.31
C VAL A 304 -28.44 -9.02 -2.38
N ASP A 305 -27.15 -8.72 -2.25
CA ASP A 305 -26.37 -7.94 -3.20
C ASP A 305 -25.23 -8.79 -3.76
N ILE A 306 -25.26 -9.08 -5.06
CA ILE A 306 -24.17 -9.77 -5.76
C ILE A 306 -23.20 -8.74 -6.32
N VAL A 307 -22.18 -8.46 -5.52
CA VAL A 307 -21.12 -7.50 -5.83
C VAL A 307 -20.32 -7.92 -7.07
N GLY A 308 -20.03 -9.22 -7.22
CA GLY A 308 -19.19 -9.71 -8.31
C GLY A 308 -17.68 -9.67 -8.01
N GLU A 309 -16.85 -9.77 -9.05
CA GLU A 309 -15.40 -9.75 -8.93
C GLU A 309 -14.90 -8.33 -8.64
N VAL A 310 -14.01 -8.19 -7.66
CA VAL A 310 -13.49 -6.91 -7.16
C VAL A 310 -11.97 -6.96 -7.05
N ASP A 311 -11.32 -5.80 -7.08
CA ASP A 311 -9.87 -5.69 -6.92
C ASP A 311 -9.39 -6.06 -5.50
N SER A 312 -10.22 -5.77 -4.48
CA SER A 312 -9.96 -6.11 -3.09
C SER A 312 -11.25 -6.47 -2.37
N VAL A 313 -11.19 -7.55 -1.59
CA VAL A 313 -12.29 -7.99 -0.72
C VAL A 313 -12.30 -7.24 0.62
N LEU A 314 -11.18 -6.64 1.03
CA LEU A 314 -11.02 -6.01 2.34
C LEU A 314 -12.11 -4.96 2.67
N PRO A 315 -12.51 -4.05 1.76
CA PRO A 315 -13.56 -3.08 2.08
C PRO A 315 -14.91 -3.72 2.44
N TYR A 316 -15.21 -4.89 1.85
CA TYR A 316 -16.43 -5.64 2.13
C TYR A 316 -16.34 -6.42 3.44
N ILE A 317 -15.13 -6.87 3.81
CA ILE A 317 -14.89 -7.51 5.11
C ILE A 317 -14.97 -6.46 6.22
N GLU A 318 -14.28 -5.33 6.07
CA GLU A 318 -14.21 -4.28 7.10
C GLU A 318 -15.57 -3.65 7.40
N SER A 319 -16.45 -3.57 6.39
CA SER A 319 -17.83 -3.08 6.55
C SER A 319 -18.81 -4.11 7.09
N ALA A 320 -18.47 -5.41 7.08
CA ALA A 320 -19.38 -6.45 7.50
C ALA A 320 -19.51 -6.55 9.03
N ALA A 321 -20.72 -6.85 9.47
CA ALA A 321 -21.04 -7.21 10.85
C ALA A 321 -20.75 -8.68 11.15
N VAL A 322 -21.06 -9.58 10.21
CA VAL A 322 -20.89 -11.05 10.36
C VAL A 322 -20.49 -11.68 9.02
N ALA A 323 -19.67 -12.72 9.07
CA ALA A 323 -19.35 -13.56 7.91
C ALA A 323 -20.03 -14.94 8.01
N PRO A 324 -21.21 -15.14 7.40
CA PRO A 324 -21.90 -16.44 7.41
C PRO A 324 -21.38 -17.39 6.32
N ILE A 325 -20.98 -18.60 6.72
CA ILE A 325 -20.36 -19.64 5.88
C ILE A 325 -21.21 -20.92 5.91
N ALA A 326 -22.24 -20.96 5.05
CA ALA A 326 -23.24 -22.03 4.98
C ALA A 326 -22.81 -23.25 4.12
N LEU A 327 -21.57 -23.71 4.27
CA LEU A 327 -21.04 -24.87 3.53
C LEU A 327 -21.49 -26.19 4.15
N THR A 328 -22.04 -27.13 3.39
CA THR A 328 -22.28 -28.51 3.90
C THR A 328 -21.50 -29.57 3.11
N LEU A 329 -20.65 -29.13 2.19
CA LEU A 329 -19.90 -29.98 1.27
C LEU A 329 -18.50 -29.38 1.06
N GLY A 330 -17.58 -30.23 0.58
CA GLY A 330 -16.18 -29.89 0.33
C GLY A 330 -15.27 -30.24 1.51
N GLY A 331 -13.95 -30.19 1.32
CA GLY A 331 -12.95 -30.51 2.35
C GLY A 331 -11.76 -29.56 2.30
N GLY A 332 -10.96 -29.56 3.37
CA GLY A 332 -9.77 -28.70 3.54
C GLY A 332 -10.06 -27.31 4.10
N THR A 333 -9.01 -26.63 4.60
CA THR A 333 -9.08 -25.33 5.27
C THR A 333 -9.71 -24.23 4.39
N ARG A 334 -10.69 -23.48 4.92
CA ARG A 334 -11.37 -22.41 4.19
C ARG A 334 -10.67 -21.06 4.30
N LEU A 335 -10.01 -20.63 3.23
CA LEU A 335 -9.41 -19.29 3.16
C LEU A 335 -10.41 -18.17 3.41
N LYS A 336 -11.68 -18.31 3.00
CA LYS A 336 -12.73 -17.30 3.27
C LYS A 336 -13.00 -17.03 4.75
N ILE A 337 -12.74 -18.02 5.61
CA ILE A 337 -12.83 -17.83 7.06
C ILE A 337 -11.62 -17.05 7.53
N LEU A 338 -10.41 -17.43 7.11
CA LEU A 338 -9.19 -16.68 7.44
C LEU A 338 -9.24 -15.23 6.93
N GLU A 339 -9.84 -14.99 5.77
CA GLU A 339 -10.13 -13.65 5.24
C GLU A 339 -10.99 -12.84 6.22
N ALA A 340 -12.10 -13.42 6.73
CA ALA A 340 -12.96 -12.77 7.72
C ALA A 340 -12.24 -12.54 9.07
N LEU A 341 -11.55 -13.56 9.57
CA LEU A 341 -10.77 -13.48 10.81
C LEU A 341 -9.65 -12.45 10.72
N SER A 342 -9.08 -12.21 9.53
CA SER A 342 -8.00 -11.21 9.33
C SER A 342 -8.36 -9.78 9.71
N ARG A 343 -9.66 -9.48 9.80
CA ARG A 343 -10.22 -8.19 10.24
C ARG A 343 -11.18 -8.35 11.41
N ALA A 344 -10.97 -9.37 12.24
CA ALA A 344 -11.75 -9.65 13.44
C ALA A 344 -13.27 -9.67 13.19
N ARG A 345 -13.71 -10.25 12.06
CA ARG A 345 -15.14 -10.46 11.81
C ARG A 345 -15.61 -11.72 12.53
N PRO A 346 -16.75 -11.67 13.26
CA PRO A 346 -17.35 -12.88 13.77
C PRO A 346 -17.79 -13.76 12.61
N VAL A 347 -17.37 -15.02 12.66
CA VAL A 347 -17.70 -16.05 11.67
C VAL A 347 -18.80 -16.92 12.23
N LEU A 348 -19.88 -17.09 11.45
CA LEU A 348 -20.90 -18.12 11.68
C LEU A 348 -20.70 -19.20 10.61
N SER A 349 -20.43 -20.44 11.01
CA SER A 349 -20.15 -21.52 10.06
C SER A 349 -20.80 -22.82 10.50
N THR A 350 -21.01 -23.72 9.54
CA THR A 350 -21.26 -25.14 9.86
C THR A 350 -19.97 -25.83 10.31
N PRO A 351 -20.03 -27.04 10.89
CA PRO A 351 -18.85 -27.87 11.15
C PRO A 351 -18.00 -28.14 9.89
N ILE A 352 -18.63 -28.39 8.74
CA ILE A 352 -17.93 -28.64 7.46
C ILE A 352 -17.30 -27.35 6.91
N GLY A 353 -17.91 -26.21 7.19
CA GLY A 353 -17.39 -24.91 6.81
C GLY A 353 -16.14 -24.52 7.60
N ILE A 354 -16.04 -24.89 8.89
CA ILE A 354 -14.90 -24.51 9.75
C ILE A 354 -13.78 -25.57 9.78
N GLU A 355 -14.00 -26.75 9.18
CA GLU A 355 -13.01 -27.86 9.13
C GLU A 355 -11.60 -27.37 8.73
N GLY A 356 -10.59 -27.85 9.46
CA GLY A 356 -9.19 -27.48 9.26
C GLY A 356 -8.81 -26.11 9.84
N ILE A 357 -9.71 -25.47 10.60
CA ILE A 357 -9.45 -24.28 11.42
C ILE A 357 -9.80 -24.62 12.87
N GLU A 358 -8.85 -24.45 13.78
CA GLU A 358 -8.95 -24.78 15.21
C GLU A 358 -9.77 -23.74 15.99
N ALA A 359 -10.96 -23.41 15.47
CA ALA A 359 -11.88 -22.48 16.11
C ALA A 359 -12.75 -23.18 17.16
N GLU A 360 -13.01 -22.49 18.26
CA GLU A 360 -13.84 -22.95 19.37
C GLU A 360 -15.22 -22.30 19.29
N ASN A 361 -16.27 -23.13 19.38
CA ASN A 361 -17.65 -22.68 19.26
C ASN A 361 -18.03 -21.71 20.39
N GLY A 362 -18.55 -20.55 20.04
CA GLY A 362 -18.96 -19.49 20.96
C GLY A 362 -17.81 -18.63 21.48
N VAL A 363 -16.56 -18.99 21.18
CA VAL A 363 -15.36 -18.26 21.59
C VAL A 363 -14.73 -17.55 20.39
N SER A 364 -14.20 -18.30 19.41
CA SER A 364 -13.50 -17.73 18.24
C SER A 364 -14.28 -17.85 16.93
N ALA A 365 -15.39 -18.60 16.93
CA ALA A 365 -16.41 -18.62 15.88
C ALA A 365 -17.75 -19.11 16.45
N VAL A 366 -18.86 -18.88 15.76
CA VAL A 366 -20.14 -19.56 16.05
C VAL A 366 -20.26 -20.75 15.10
N ILE A 367 -20.37 -21.95 15.65
CA ILE A 367 -20.49 -23.20 14.90
C ILE A 367 -21.91 -23.74 15.08
N GLU A 368 -22.69 -23.72 14.01
CA GLU A 368 -24.09 -24.16 13.99
C GLU A 368 -24.27 -25.28 12.95
N PRO A 369 -24.53 -26.53 13.37
CA PRO A 369 -24.77 -27.63 12.43
C PRO A 369 -26.08 -27.52 11.67
N ASP A 370 -27.11 -26.88 12.25
CA ASP A 370 -28.42 -26.75 11.61
C ASP A 370 -28.56 -25.42 10.87
N LEU A 371 -28.59 -25.48 9.53
CA LEU A 371 -28.79 -24.32 8.68
C LEU A 371 -30.12 -23.59 8.95
N ALA A 372 -31.13 -24.28 9.47
CA ALA A 372 -32.41 -23.67 9.82
C ALA A 372 -32.27 -22.66 10.98
N LEU A 373 -31.24 -22.80 11.82
CA LEU A 373 -30.96 -21.90 12.95
C LEU A 373 -30.03 -20.73 12.59
N PHE A 374 -29.50 -20.67 11.36
CA PHE A 374 -28.63 -19.58 10.93
C PHE A 374 -29.28 -18.19 11.06
N PRO A 375 -30.55 -17.98 10.66
CA PRO A 375 -31.22 -16.68 10.83
C PRO A 375 -31.24 -16.21 12.29
N GLU A 376 -31.49 -17.12 13.24
CA GLU A 376 -31.48 -16.84 14.67
C GLU A 376 -30.07 -16.46 15.14
N ARG A 377 -29.04 -17.24 14.77
CA ARG A 377 -27.65 -16.93 15.12
C ARG A 377 -27.16 -15.59 14.55
N ILE A 378 -27.56 -15.27 13.33
CA ILE A 378 -27.25 -13.98 12.72
C ILE A 378 -27.96 -12.86 13.49
N ALA A 379 -29.26 -13.03 13.82
CA ALA A 379 -30.01 -12.04 14.58
C ALA A 379 -29.40 -11.79 15.97
N GLU A 380 -28.96 -12.84 16.67
CA GLU A 380 -28.24 -12.74 17.95
C GLU A 380 -26.94 -11.91 17.80
N LEU A 381 -26.12 -12.19 16.78
CA LEU A 381 -24.87 -11.47 16.55
C LEU A 381 -25.09 -10.01 16.14
N LEU A 382 -26.14 -9.72 15.37
CA LEU A 382 -26.53 -8.36 15.01
C LEU A 382 -27.17 -7.60 16.18
N GLY A 383 -27.80 -8.31 17.11
CA GLY A 383 -28.46 -7.76 18.31
C GLY A 383 -27.51 -7.50 19.48
N ASP A 384 -26.36 -8.16 19.52
CA ASP A 384 -25.33 -8.01 20.55
C ASP A 384 -23.95 -7.70 19.92
N PRO A 385 -23.69 -6.41 19.56
CA PRO A 385 -22.43 -5.99 18.95
C PRO A 385 -21.20 -6.28 19.81
N ASP A 386 -21.33 -6.24 21.14
CA ASP A 386 -20.21 -6.51 22.05
C ASP A 386 -19.82 -7.99 22.01
N ARG A 387 -20.80 -8.90 21.99
CA ARG A 387 -20.53 -10.34 21.78
C ARG A 387 -19.91 -10.59 20.41
N ALA A 388 -20.46 -9.98 19.37
CA ALA A 388 -19.92 -10.08 18.01
C ALA A 388 -18.45 -9.62 17.94
N ALA A 389 -18.12 -8.48 18.57
CA ALA A 389 -16.76 -7.96 18.65
C ALA A 389 -15.81 -8.87 19.45
N ARG A 390 -16.27 -9.41 20.60
CA ARG A 390 -15.47 -10.37 21.39
C ARG A 390 -15.14 -11.63 20.60
N ILE A 391 -16.13 -12.23 19.93
CA ILE A 391 -15.92 -13.44 19.11
C ILE A 391 -14.99 -13.13 17.94
N GLY A 392 -15.21 -12.00 17.26
CA GLY A 392 -14.36 -11.55 16.16
C GLY A 392 -12.90 -11.36 16.58
N LEU A 393 -12.66 -10.75 17.75
CA LEU A 393 -11.32 -10.54 18.29
C LEU A 393 -10.63 -11.87 18.64
N ALA A 394 -11.32 -12.77 19.36
CA ALA A 394 -10.78 -14.09 19.68
C ALA A 394 -10.48 -14.92 18.41
N GLY A 395 -11.31 -14.78 17.37
CA GLY A 395 -11.05 -15.37 16.06
C GLY A 395 -9.82 -14.78 15.36
N TRP A 396 -9.60 -13.46 15.47
CA TRP A 396 -8.38 -12.82 14.97
C TRP A 396 -7.14 -13.25 15.75
N GLU A 397 -7.22 -13.41 17.08
CA GLU A 397 -6.11 -13.90 17.91
C GLU A 397 -5.72 -15.33 17.54
N LEU A 398 -6.71 -16.21 17.34
CA LEU A 398 -6.49 -17.56 16.80
C LEU A 398 -5.78 -17.50 15.44
N ALA A 399 -6.27 -16.65 14.53
CA ALA A 399 -5.66 -16.47 13.21
C ALA A 399 -4.23 -15.96 13.33
N ARG A 400 -3.95 -15.02 14.24
CA ARG A 400 -2.61 -14.48 14.52
C ARG A 400 -1.64 -15.55 14.97
N GLU A 401 -2.09 -16.43 15.86
CA GLU A 401 -1.24 -17.45 16.47
C GLU A 401 -0.99 -18.65 15.58
N ARG A 402 -1.98 -19.05 14.77
CA ARG A 402 -1.92 -20.33 14.02
C ARG A 402 -2.00 -20.20 12.51
N TYR A 403 -2.58 -19.12 12.00
CA TYR A 403 -2.94 -18.95 10.58
C TYR A 403 -2.42 -17.64 9.98
N SER A 404 -1.43 -17.02 10.61
CA SER A 404 -0.71 -15.85 10.11
C SER A 404 0.49 -16.27 9.27
N HIS A 405 1.02 -15.35 8.48
CA HIS A 405 2.26 -15.63 7.76
C HIS A 405 3.45 -15.84 8.72
N GLU A 406 3.44 -15.18 9.87
CA GLU A 406 4.44 -15.34 10.94
C GLU A 406 4.40 -16.76 11.51
N ALA A 407 3.22 -17.29 11.81
CA ALA A 407 3.05 -18.68 12.25
C ALA A 407 3.53 -19.67 11.16
N LEU A 408 3.22 -19.40 9.89
CA LEU A 408 3.70 -20.22 8.78
C LEU A 408 5.23 -20.24 8.69
N LEU A 409 5.90 -19.10 8.93
CA LEU A 409 7.36 -19.02 8.90
C LEU A 409 8.00 -19.90 9.98
N GLU A 410 7.41 -19.97 11.17
CA GLU A 410 7.89 -20.83 12.25
C GLU A 410 7.80 -22.31 11.86
N GLN A 411 6.64 -22.73 11.34
CA GLN A 411 6.39 -24.11 10.93
C GLN A 411 7.26 -24.54 9.73
N VAL A 412 7.35 -23.70 8.70
CA VAL A 412 8.24 -23.95 7.55
C VAL A 412 9.71 -23.99 8.00
N GLY A 413 10.12 -23.06 8.87
CA GLY A 413 11.46 -23.06 9.44
C GLY A 413 11.77 -24.34 10.21
N ALA A 414 10.83 -24.84 11.01
CA ALA A 414 10.98 -26.09 11.75
C ALA A 414 11.08 -27.30 10.80
N ALA A 415 10.19 -27.40 9.82
CA ALA A 415 10.23 -28.47 8.83
C ALA A 415 11.55 -28.51 8.04
N LEU A 416 12.09 -27.35 7.66
CA LEU A 416 13.38 -27.24 6.97
C LEU A 416 14.58 -27.56 7.89
N ARG A 417 14.50 -27.28 9.20
CA ARG A 417 15.52 -27.68 10.19
C ARG A 417 15.56 -29.19 10.38
N ASP A 418 14.39 -29.83 10.44
CA ASP A 418 14.28 -31.29 10.54
C ASP A 418 14.91 -32.00 9.32
N LEU A 419 14.84 -31.36 8.15
CA LEU A 419 15.51 -31.82 6.93
C LEU A 419 17.02 -31.50 6.89
N GLY A 420 17.56 -30.81 7.89
CA GLY A 420 18.96 -30.38 7.96
C GLY A 420 19.34 -29.27 6.99
N LEU A 421 18.36 -28.58 6.38
CA LEU A 421 18.60 -27.59 5.32
C LEU A 421 18.95 -26.19 5.84
N VAL A 422 18.46 -25.85 7.04
CA VAL A 422 18.69 -24.55 7.68
C VAL A 422 19.02 -24.72 9.15
N GLN A 423 19.72 -23.74 9.73
CA GLN A 423 20.14 -23.74 11.14
C GLN A 423 19.60 -22.52 11.93
N GLY A 424 19.19 -21.45 11.24
CA GLY A 424 18.74 -20.20 11.84
C GLY A 424 17.32 -19.81 11.43
N GLY A 425 16.90 -18.61 11.88
CA GLY A 425 15.61 -18.02 11.55
C GLY A 425 15.54 -17.40 10.15
N PRO A 426 14.39 -16.84 9.78
CA PRO A 426 14.19 -16.17 8.49
C PRO A 426 15.12 -14.94 8.38
N THR A 427 15.62 -14.63 7.18
CA THR A 427 16.51 -13.48 6.96
C THR A 427 15.99 -12.54 5.87
N ALA A 428 16.14 -11.24 6.12
CA ALA A 428 15.89 -10.16 5.15
C ALA A 428 16.59 -10.42 3.80
N ARG A 429 17.88 -10.80 3.86
CA ARG A 429 18.71 -11.07 2.68
C ARG A 429 18.20 -12.23 1.84
N ALA A 430 17.68 -13.30 2.44
CA ALA A 430 17.09 -14.41 1.69
C ALA A 430 15.82 -13.96 0.97
N LEU A 431 14.93 -13.25 1.67
CA LEU A 431 13.69 -12.74 1.10
C LEU A 431 13.97 -11.79 -0.07
N ALA A 432 14.85 -10.81 0.12
CA ALA A 432 15.24 -9.84 -0.90
C ALA A 432 15.79 -10.50 -2.19
N ARG A 433 16.59 -11.56 -2.04
CA ARG A 433 17.11 -12.32 -3.18
C ARG A 433 16.00 -12.96 -4.01
N ASN A 434 15.04 -13.60 -3.34
CA ASN A 434 13.92 -14.28 -3.98
C ASN A 434 12.92 -13.31 -4.60
N LEU A 435 12.82 -12.09 -4.08
CA LEU A 435 12.06 -11.02 -4.73
C LEU A 435 12.66 -10.61 -6.07
N GLY A 436 13.93 -10.94 -6.34
CA GLY A 436 14.66 -10.42 -7.50
C GLY A 436 14.72 -8.90 -7.49
N ALA A 437 14.77 -8.32 -6.29
CA ALA A 437 14.71 -6.90 -6.07
C ALA A 437 15.91 -6.18 -6.71
N LYS A 438 15.65 -5.17 -7.55
CA LYS A 438 16.68 -4.41 -8.26
C LYS A 438 16.27 -2.95 -8.45
N VAL A 439 17.24 -2.05 -8.33
CA VAL A 439 17.08 -0.68 -8.82
C VAL A 439 17.14 -0.69 -10.35
N VAL A 440 16.16 -0.02 -10.96
CA VAL A 440 15.90 0.00 -12.40
C VAL A 440 16.38 1.32 -13.00
N LYS A 441 15.99 2.39 -12.32
CA LYS A 441 16.31 3.76 -12.66
C LYS A 441 16.42 4.53 -11.35
N GLU A 442 17.36 5.45 -11.32
CA GLU A 442 17.63 6.27 -10.17
C GLU A 442 17.91 7.70 -10.66
N THR A 443 17.37 8.67 -9.93
CA THR A 443 17.71 10.08 -10.11
C THR A 443 17.76 10.72 -8.73
N ALA A 444 18.86 11.37 -8.40
CA ALA A 444 19.02 12.13 -7.17
C ALA A 444 19.40 13.57 -7.53
N LEU A 445 18.69 14.53 -6.95
CA LEU A 445 18.96 15.96 -7.06
C LEU A 445 19.27 16.48 -5.67
N TYR A 446 20.43 17.10 -5.51
CA TYR A 446 20.88 17.67 -4.25
C TYR A 446 21.02 19.18 -4.36
N HIS A 447 20.44 19.91 -3.40
CA HIS A 447 20.57 21.36 -3.32
C HIS A 447 21.57 21.70 -2.21
N PRO A 448 22.81 22.09 -2.54
CA PRO A 448 23.89 22.18 -1.54
C PRO A 448 23.61 23.24 -0.46
N ALA A 449 23.04 24.39 -0.82
CA ALA A 449 22.76 25.45 0.16
C ALA A 449 21.64 25.11 1.16
N THR A 450 20.64 24.30 0.77
CA THR A 450 19.55 23.89 1.66
C THR A 450 19.75 22.49 2.24
N ARG A 451 20.80 21.78 1.80
CA ARG A 451 21.02 20.34 2.01
C ARG A 451 19.82 19.45 1.64
N LEU A 452 18.92 19.93 0.78
CA LEU A 452 17.74 19.20 0.35
C LEU A 452 18.13 18.13 -0.69
N LEU A 453 17.76 16.88 -0.44
CA LEU A 453 17.92 15.76 -1.35
C LEU A 453 16.53 15.28 -1.81
N ASP A 454 16.23 15.41 -3.11
CA ASP A 454 15.09 14.75 -3.79
C ASP A 454 15.63 13.52 -4.52
N TRP A 455 15.22 12.34 -4.09
CA TRP A 455 15.75 11.07 -4.57
C TRP A 455 14.62 10.16 -5.04
N ARG A 456 14.66 9.80 -6.32
CA ARG A 456 13.67 8.93 -6.95
C ARG A 456 14.32 7.64 -7.39
N VAL A 457 13.79 6.53 -6.89
CA VAL A 457 14.27 5.19 -7.20
C VAL A 457 13.13 4.38 -7.79
N GLU A 458 13.24 4.01 -9.06
CA GLU A 458 12.39 2.98 -9.64
C GLU A 458 12.97 1.61 -9.26
N TRP A 459 12.17 0.85 -8.54
CA TRP A 459 12.51 -0.45 -7.98
C TRP A 459 11.67 -1.53 -8.64
N SER A 460 12.28 -2.66 -9.00
CA SER A 460 11.56 -3.85 -9.46
C SER A 460 11.72 -5.00 -8.51
N ALA A 461 10.60 -5.63 -8.15
CA ALA A 461 10.58 -6.78 -7.25
C ALA A 461 9.34 -7.64 -7.50
N ALA A 462 9.40 -8.93 -7.16
CA ALA A 462 8.30 -9.88 -7.24
C ALA A 462 7.29 -9.71 -6.07
N VAL A 463 6.91 -8.47 -5.79
CA VAL A 463 5.95 -8.07 -4.75
C VAL A 463 5.08 -6.92 -5.27
N ASP A 464 3.83 -6.87 -4.83
CA ASP A 464 2.94 -5.77 -5.16
C ASP A 464 3.26 -4.53 -4.31
N HIS A 465 3.12 -3.33 -4.87
CA HIS A 465 3.37 -2.06 -4.18
C HIS A 465 2.60 -1.87 -2.87
N THR A 466 1.40 -2.45 -2.74
CA THR A 466 0.60 -2.42 -1.49
C THR A 466 1.29 -3.10 -0.32
N ASN A 467 2.26 -3.98 -0.61
CA ASN A 467 3.04 -4.70 0.39
C ASN A 467 4.43 -4.08 0.57
N ILE A 468 4.67 -2.87 0.05
CA ILE A 468 5.95 -2.19 0.14
C ILE A 468 5.77 -0.93 0.98
N SER A 469 6.64 -0.77 1.98
CA SER A 469 6.82 0.48 2.70
C SER A 469 8.28 0.87 2.66
N ALA A 470 8.57 2.17 2.71
CA ALA A 470 9.94 2.65 2.69
C ALA A 470 10.08 3.86 3.61
N HIS A 471 11.26 4.03 4.20
CA HIS A 471 11.61 5.20 4.98
C HIS A 471 13.03 5.63 4.65
N PHE A 472 13.34 6.89 4.91
CA PHE A 472 14.66 7.43 4.69
C PHE A 472 15.54 7.17 5.92
N ALA A 473 16.78 6.76 5.69
CA ALA A 473 17.75 6.48 6.74
C ALA A 473 19.14 6.95 6.32
N ALA A 474 20.02 7.15 7.29
CA ALA A 474 21.46 7.27 7.05
C ALA A 474 22.12 5.91 7.33
N THR A 475 23.29 5.68 6.73
CA THR A 475 24.04 4.44 6.93
C THR A 475 24.35 4.23 8.42
N GLY A 476 23.84 3.14 9.01
CA GLY A 476 24.03 2.84 10.43
C GLY A 476 23.22 3.70 11.41
N ALA A 477 22.27 4.53 10.92
CA ALA A 477 21.51 5.47 11.73
C ALA A 477 19.99 5.15 11.73
N GLU A 478 19.29 5.74 12.71
CA GLU A 478 17.83 5.68 12.82
C GLU A 478 17.11 6.40 11.65
N PRO A 479 15.81 6.13 11.43
CA PRO A 479 15.01 6.86 10.45
C PRO A 479 15.10 8.38 10.65
N MET A 480 15.30 9.12 9.56
CA MET A 480 15.35 10.58 9.64
C MET A 480 13.95 11.14 9.88
N ALA A 481 13.75 11.84 11.00
CA ALA A 481 12.45 12.41 11.38
C ALA A 481 11.96 13.51 10.42
N ASN A 482 12.87 14.12 9.66
CA ASN A 482 12.60 15.16 8.67
C ASN A 482 12.72 14.62 7.23
N ALA A 483 12.29 13.39 7.00
CA ALA A 483 12.31 12.78 5.68
C ALA A 483 10.99 12.10 5.34
N PHE A 484 10.63 12.17 4.06
CA PHE A 484 9.38 11.65 3.52
C PHE A 484 9.70 10.68 2.41
N VAL A 485 9.06 9.51 2.40
CA VAL A 485 9.16 8.57 1.30
C VAL A 485 7.76 8.19 0.85
N GLN A 486 7.45 8.45 -0.42
CA GLN A 486 6.22 8.01 -1.06
C GLN A 486 6.49 6.76 -1.89
N VAL A 487 5.64 5.74 -1.71
CA VAL A 487 5.67 4.50 -2.50
C VAL A 487 4.53 4.54 -3.52
N LYS A 488 4.86 4.58 -4.81
CA LYS A 488 3.87 4.69 -5.90
C LYS A 488 3.94 3.48 -6.82
N ARG A 489 2.78 2.94 -7.21
CA ARG A 489 2.69 1.89 -8.25
C ARG A 489 3.05 2.47 -9.61
N ARG A 490 3.91 1.80 -10.37
CA ARG A 490 4.07 2.05 -11.82
C ARG A 490 3.40 0.97 -12.65
N SER A 491 3.71 -0.29 -12.39
CA SER A 491 3.11 -1.47 -13.01
C SER A 491 3.36 -2.69 -12.11
N PRO A 492 2.76 -3.88 -12.37
CA PRO A 492 3.06 -5.06 -11.56
C PRO A 492 4.56 -5.37 -11.54
N GLY A 493 5.14 -5.40 -10.33
CA GLY A 493 6.56 -5.58 -10.12
C GLY A 493 7.45 -4.38 -10.44
N ARG A 494 6.89 -3.18 -10.64
CA ARG A 494 7.61 -1.89 -10.73
C ARG A 494 6.99 -0.87 -9.78
N VAL A 495 7.81 -0.35 -8.89
CA VAL A 495 7.43 0.61 -7.84
C VAL A 495 8.36 1.80 -7.90
N LEU A 496 7.82 3.00 -7.74
CA LEU A 496 8.59 4.21 -7.60
C LEU A 496 8.64 4.60 -6.13
N LEU A 497 9.84 4.78 -5.62
CA LEU A 497 10.11 5.36 -4.31
C LEU A 497 10.53 6.82 -4.55
N GLU A 498 9.74 7.77 -4.05
CA GLU A 498 10.09 9.20 -4.09
C GLU A 498 10.41 9.65 -2.67
N ALA A 499 11.69 9.89 -2.41
CA ALA A 499 12.22 10.30 -1.14
C ALA A 499 12.60 11.78 -1.16
N THR A 500 12.35 12.47 -0.06
CA THR A 500 12.79 13.86 0.13
C THR A 500 13.24 14.06 1.57
N ALA A 501 14.43 14.60 1.76
CA ALA A 501 14.99 14.88 3.07
C ALA A 501 15.85 16.15 3.04
N ILE A 502 15.87 16.89 4.15
CA ILE A 502 16.91 17.89 4.41
C ILE A 502 18.01 17.17 5.21
N LEU A 503 19.18 16.99 4.62
CA LEU A 503 20.25 16.20 5.24
C LEU A 503 20.86 16.96 6.42
N PRO A 504 21.01 16.32 7.60
CA PRO A 504 21.78 16.88 8.70
C PRO A 504 23.19 17.28 8.25
N ALA A 505 23.80 18.26 8.93
CA ALA A 505 25.11 18.78 8.58
C ALA A 505 26.23 17.70 8.55
N HIS A 506 26.07 16.62 9.31
CA HIS A 506 27.02 15.52 9.41
C HIS A 506 26.70 14.33 8.48
N VAL A 507 25.63 14.40 7.69
CA VAL A 507 25.21 13.32 6.77
C VAL A 507 25.38 13.80 5.35
N GLU A 508 26.30 13.19 4.62
CA GLU A 508 26.49 13.48 3.20
C GLU A 508 25.48 12.71 2.33
N PRO A 509 25.17 13.19 1.10
CA PRO A 509 24.24 12.48 0.22
C PRO A 509 24.63 11.01 0.00
N SER A 510 25.93 10.71 -0.11
CA SER A 510 26.45 9.34 -0.27
C SER A 510 26.20 8.41 0.94
N GLU A 511 25.76 8.95 2.07
CA GLU A 511 25.39 8.18 3.27
C GLU A 511 23.89 7.91 3.36
N ALA A 512 23.08 8.61 2.55
CA ALA A 512 21.62 8.47 2.51
C ALA A 512 21.18 7.12 1.94
N ARG A 513 20.11 6.55 2.50
CA ARG A 513 19.51 5.26 2.11
C ARG A 513 17.99 5.34 2.14
N ILE A 514 17.32 4.60 1.26
CA ILE A 514 15.89 4.30 1.37
C ILE A 514 15.75 2.88 1.90
N ALA A 515 15.49 2.74 3.19
CA ALA A 515 15.24 1.44 3.79
C ALA A 515 13.88 0.91 3.33
N VAL A 516 13.91 -0.11 2.46
CA VAL A 516 12.72 -0.73 1.87
C VAL A 516 12.31 -1.95 2.68
N ARG A 517 11.03 -2.02 3.03
CA ARG A 517 10.37 -3.19 3.59
C ARG A 517 9.39 -3.78 2.59
N ALA A 518 9.41 -5.11 2.45
CA ALA A 518 8.42 -5.87 1.73
C ALA A 518 7.72 -6.83 2.70
N TRP A 519 6.39 -6.79 2.71
CA TRP A 519 5.56 -7.51 3.66
C TRP A 519 5.99 -7.34 5.13
N GLY A 520 6.26 -6.09 5.53
CA GLY A 520 6.65 -5.74 6.90
C GLY A 520 8.08 -6.13 7.28
N ARG A 521 8.86 -6.76 6.40
CA ARG A 521 10.26 -7.16 6.65
C ARG A 521 11.21 -6.30 5.85
N ASP A 522 12.31 -5.89 6.48
CA ASP A 522 13.40 -5.22 5.76
C ASP A 522 13.90 -6.12 4.63
N VAL A 523 13.95 -5.57 3.42
CA VAL A 523 14.53 -6.23 2.25
C VAL A 523 15.67 -5.42 1.66
N ASP A 524 15.83 -4.17 2.09
CA ASP A 524 16.97 -3.25 1.96
C ASP A 524 17.84 -3.42 0.70
N VAL A 525 17.56 -2.60 -0.31
CA VAL A 525 18.12 -2.78 -1.67
C VAL A 525 18.51 -1.48 -2.35
N THR A 526 18.25 -0.31 -1.76
CA THR A 526 18.65 0.94 -2.42
C THR A 526 20.09 1.26 -2.04
N PRO A 527 21.01 1.35 -3.03
CA PRO A 527 22.36 1.85 -2.77
C PRO A 527 22.29 3.32 -2.30
N PRO A 528 23.40 3.91 -1.85
CA PRO A 528 23.52 5.37 -1.84
C PRO A 528 23.04 6.01 -3.15
N PRO A 529 22.55 7.25 -3.13
CA PRO A 529 22.44 8.03 -4.35
C PRO A 529 23.82 8.13 -4.99
N ALA A 530 23.96 7.62 -6.22
CA ALA A 530 25.17 7.79 -7.01
C ALA A 530 25.27 9.26 -7.43
N ASP A 531 26.36 9.94 -7.04
CA ASP A 531 26.73 11.32 -7.38
C ASP A 531 25.53 12.22 -7.74
N PRO A 532 24.75 12.67 -6.74
CA PRO A 532 23.53 13.41 -7.01
C PRO A 532 23.84 14.65 -7.84
N VAL A 533 22.99 14.93 -8.82
CA VAL A 533 23.12 16.15 -9.62
C VAL A 533 22.90 17.33 -8.69
N GLU A 534 23.84 18.27 -8.67
CA GLU A 534 23.68 19.47 -7.85
C GLU A 534 22.78 20.48 -8.54
N GLU A 535 21.78 21.00 -7.80
CA GLU A 535 21.00 22.16 -8.22
C GLU A 535 21.83 23.42 -7.99
N LYS A 536 22.30 24.03 -9.08
CA LYS A 536 23.24 25.15 -9.04
C LYS A 536 22.67 26.49 -9.50
N ALA A 537 21.46 26.51 -10.06
CA ALA A 537 20.75 27.73 -10.34
C ALA A 537 19.24 27.56 -10.16
N GLY A 538 18.55 28.64 -9.83
CA GLY A 538 17.10 28.60 -9.62
C GLY A 538 16.43 29.96 -9.76
N LEU A 539 15.12 29.94 -10.03
CA LEU A 539 14.29 31.13 -10.17
C LEU A 539 13.78 31.58 -8.79
N LEU A 540 13.75 32.90 -8.58
CA LEU A 540 13.29 33.54 -7.34
C LEU A 540 11.93 34.22 -7.53
N THR A 541 11.82 35.08 -8.54
CA THR A 541 10.61 35.85 -8.85
C THR A 541 10.34 35.82 -10.35
N LEU A 542 9.09 36.10 -10.72
CA LEU A 542 8.72 36.40 -12.09
C LEU A 542 7.63 37.46 -12.11
N ASP A 543 7.97 38.65 -12.59
CA ASP A 543 7.14 39.84 -12.60
C ASP A 543 6.80 40.25 -14.04
N LYS A 544 5.58 40.73 -14.27
CA LYS A 544 5.19 41.30 -15.57
C LYS A 544 5.65 42.76 -15.67
N ARG A 545 6.34 43.13 -16.75
CA ARG A 545 6.86 44.49 -17.01
C ARG A 545 6.46 44.95 -18.41
N GLY A 546 5.40 45.75 -18.52
CA GLY A 546 4.85 46.15 -19.82
C GLY A 546 4.37 44.93 -20.61
N GLU A 547 4.89 44.76 -21.82
CA GLU A 547 4.62 43.58 -22.66
C GLU A 547 5.55 42.38 -22.39
N GLY A 548 6.64 42.59 -21.65
CA GLY A 548 7.64 41.57 -21.33
C GLY A 548 7.60 41.07 -19.88
N LEU A 549 8.55 40.20 -19.54
CA LEU A 549 8.72 39.62 -18.21
C LEU A 549 10.09 39.97 -17.61
N GLU A 550 10.16 40.00 -16.28
CA GLU A 550 11.39 40.15 -15.54
C GLU A 550 11.47 39.03 -14.50
N ALA A 551 12.53 38.22 -14.55
CA ALA A 551 12.81 37.20 -13.56
C ALA A 551 14.02 37.59 -12.71
N GLN A 552 13.98 37.25 -11.42
CA GLN A 552 15.19 37.18 -10.61
C GLN A 552 15.55 35.72 -10.39
N ALA A 553 16.84 35.43 -10.35
CA ALA A 553 17.38 34.10 -10.19
C ALA A 553 18.66 34.13 -9.35
N TRP A 554 19.12 32.96 -8.95
CA TRP A 554 20.42 32.76 -8.32
C TRP A 554 21.25 31.75 -9.10
N SER A 555 22.58 31.85 -9.00
CA SER A 555 23.56 30.88 -9.51
C SER A 555 24.70 30.69 -8.51
N LEU A 556 25.08 29.44 -8.24
CA LEU A 556 26.28 29.11 -7.44
C LEU A 556 27.57 29.38 -8.22
N ASP A 557 27.56 29.15 -9.53
CA ASP A 557 28.76 29.29 -10.38
C ASP A 557 29.00 30.75 -10.82
N GLY A 558 28.07 31.65 -10.52
CA GLY A 558 28.15 33.06 -10.87
C GLY A 558 27.54 33.42 -12.22
N ASP A 559 27.60 32.50 -13.18
CA ASP A 559 27.00 32.62 -14.51
C ASP A 559 25.84 31.62 -14.67
N ALA A 560 24.83 31.97 -15.48
CA ALA A 560 23.75 31.07 -15.88
C ALA A 560 23.12 31.52 -17.20
N ALA A 561 22.77 30.57 -18.05
CA ALA A 561 22.00 30.82 -19.27
C ALA A 561 20.50 30.88 -18.94
N PHE A 562 19.79 31.81 -19.56
CA PHE A 562 18.34 31.91 -19.44
C PHE A 562 17.66 31.45 -20.72
N SER A 563 16.48 30.86 -20.58
CA SER A 563 15.64 30.45 -21.70
C SER A 563 14.28 31.17 -21.61
N PRO A 564 13.76 31.73 -22.72
CA PRO A 564 14.38 31.79 -24.06
C PRO A 564 15.64 32.66 -24.13
N ASP A 565 16.49 32.40 -25.14
CA ASP A 565 17.85 32.97 -25.28
C ASP A 565 17.87 34.47 -25.62
N ASP A 566 16.70 35.09 -25.82
CA ASP A 566 16.52 36.54 -26.02
C ASP A 566 16.53 37.33 -24.71
N ALA A 567 16.84 36.68 -23.58
CA ALA A 567 16.88 37.30 -22.27
C ALA A 567 18.05 38.29 -22.12
N GLU A 568 17.75 39.50 -21.68
CA GLU A 568 18.77 40.47 -21.25
C GLU A 568 19.12 40.21 -19.78
N VAL A 569 20.37 39.81 -19.52
CA VAL A 569 20.83 39.37 -18.19
C VAL A 569 21.72 40.42 -17.52
N GLU A 570 21.44 40.70 -16.25
CA GLU A 570 22.15 41.64 -15.39
C GLU A 570 22.52 40.95 -14.06
N THR A 571 23.77 41.10 -13.62
CA THR A 571 24.20 40.65 -12.28
C THR A 571 23.84 41.69 -11.22
N LEU A 572 23.03 41.30 -10.23
CA LEU A 572 22.57 42.18 -9.15
C LEU A 572 23.55 42.28 -7.99
N GLY A 573 24.38 41.25 -7.78
CA GLY A 573 25.34 41.18 -6.68
C GLY A 573 25.56 39.75 -6.18
N ARG A 574 26.24 39.62 -5.05
CA ARG A 574 26.51 38.34 -4.38
C ARG A 574 25.84 38.35 -3.00
N SER A 575 25.16 37.26 -2.64
CA SER A 575 24.75 37.01 -1.25
C SER A 575 25.88 36.25 -0.56
N ASP A 576 26.57 36.90 0.38
CA ASP A 576 27.69 36.30 1.11
C ASP A 576 27.23 35.21 2.08
N SER A 577 26.07 35.38 2.72
CA SER A 577 25.51 34.40 3.67
C SER A 577 25.07 33.11 2.99
N ALA A 578 24.64 33.17 1.73
CA ALA A 578 24.16 32.03 0.96
C ALA A 578 25.15 31.54 -0.11
N GLY A 579 26.24 32.29 -0.35
CA GLY A 579 27.31 31.92 -1.28
C GLY A 579 26.90 31.92 -2.76
N VAL A 580 25.87 32.66 -3.15
CA VAL A 580 25.33 32.68 -4.52
C VAL A 580 25.42 34.06 -5.17
N THR A 581 25.46 34.09 -6.50
CA THR A 581 25.28 35.28 -7.31
C THR A 581 23.81 35.46 -7.66
N LEU A 582 23.31 36.69 -7.51
CA LEU A 582 21.95 37.06 -7.87
C LEU A 582 21.92 37.67 -9.27
N LEU A 583 20.98 37.20 -10.09
CA LEU A 583 20.82 37.56 -11.49
C LEU A 583 19.43 38.13 -11.72
N ARG A 584 19.32 39.04 -12.68
CA ARG A 584 18.07 39.54 -13.24
C ARG A 584 18.07 39.23 -14.73
N ALA A 585 16.97 38.70 -15.24
CA ALA A 585 16.77 38.46 -16.65
C ALA A 585 15.48 39.14 -17.12
N ARG A 586 15.54 39.89 -18.22
CA ARG A 586 14.37 40.50 -18.86
C ARG A 586 14.06 39.79 -20.16
N PHE A 587 12.81 39.39 -20.34
CA PHE A 587 12.32 38.64 -21.49
C PHE A 587 11.31 39.48 -22.27
N PRO A 588 11.68 40.05 -23.42
CA PRO A 588 10.75 40.78 -24.28
C PRO A 588 9.68 39.89 -24.91
N GLY A 589 10.02 38.63 -25.23
CA GLY A 589 9.19 37.74 -26.05
C GLY A 589 8.69 36.44 -25.38
N ALA A 590 8.96 36.20 -24.09
CA ALA A 590 8.60 34.93 -23.45
C ALA A 590 7.07 34.73 -23.35
N ARG A 591 6.56 33.66 -24.01
CA ARG A 591 5.12 33.37 -24.09
C ARG A 591 4.70 32.03 -23.45
N ALA A 592 5.64 31.13 -23.18
CA ALA A 592 5.32 29.77 -22.69
C ALA A 592 6.06 29.36 -21.42
N SER A 593 7.39 29.53 -21.38
CA SER A 593 8.24 29.12 -20.26
C SER A 593 9.38 30.10 -20.03
N VAL A 594 9.88 30.14 -18.80
CA VAL A 594 11.13 30.82 -18.42
C VAL A 594 12.02 29.82 -17.71
N GLY A 595 13.29 29.74 -18.10
CA GLY A 595 14.26 28.85 -17.48
C GLY A 595 15.57 29.54 -17.14
N VAL A 596 16.29 28.96 -16.18
CA VAL A 596 17.67 29.29 -15.83
C VAL A 596 18.46 27.98 -15.75
N SER A 597 19.59 27.92 -16.43
CA SER A 597 20.44 26.74 -16.53
C SER A 597 21.90 27.11 -16.26
N PRO A 598 22.57 26.48 -15.27
CA PRO A 598 24.00 26.66 -15.05
C PRO A 598 24.80 25.97 -16.17
N ALA A 599 26.10 26.24 -16.26
CA ALA A 599 27.00 25.57 -17.19
C ALA A 599 27.17 24.08 -16.84
N GLU A 600 27.26 23.77 -15.55
CA GLU A 600 27.32 22.41 -15.01
C GLU A 600 26.27 22.25 -13.90
N GLY A 601 25.70 21.05 -13.76
CA GLY A 601 24.64 20.79 -12.77
C GLY A 601 23.23 21.06 -13.31
N ALA A 602 22.27 21.18 -12.40
CA ALA A 602 20.86 21.37 -12.71
C ALA A 602 20.40 22.81 -12.46
N GLY A 603 19.57 23.30 -13.37
CA GLY A 603 18.83 24.56 -13.25
C GLY A 603 17.34 24.34 -13.01
N GLN A 604 16.55 25.39 -13.22
CA GLN A 604 15.09 25.36 -13.06
C GLN A 604 14.39 25.90 -14.31
N ALA A 605 13.25 25.30 -14.63
CA ALA A 605 12.33 25.80 -15.65
C ALA A 605 10.94 26.00 -15.04
N PHE A 606 10.33 27.14 -15.37
CA PHE A 606 8.98 27.51 -14.97
C PHE A 606 8.07 27.51 -16.19
N ASN A 607 7.12 26.59 -16.22
CA ASN A 607 6.25 26.33 -17.37
C ASN A 607 4.80 26.81 -17.17
N PHE A 608 4.52 27.49 -16.05
CA PHE A 608 3.16 27.84 -15.63
C PHE A 608 2.86 29.34 -15.85
N LEU A 609 3.38 29.93 -16.93
CA LEU A 609 3.23 31.37 -17.21
C LEU A 609 1.77 31.81 -17.26
N ALA A 610 0.90 31.09 -17.97
CA ALA A 610 -0.51 31.45 -18.08
C ALA A 610 -1.22 31.51 -16.70
N GLU A 611 -0.87 30.59 -15.80
CA GLU A 611 -1.44 30.53 -14.45
C GLU A 611 -0.87 31.61 -13.52
N TRP A 612 0.38 32.01 -13.75
CA TRP A 612 1.11 32.99 -12.94
C TRP A 612 0.79 34.44 -13.34
N ILE A 613 0.95 34.78 -14.62
CA ILE A 613 0.90 36.16 -15.16
C ILE A 613 -0.21 36.38 -16.20
N GLY A 614 -1.06 35.38 -16.46
CA GLY A 614 -2.20 35.48 -17.38
C GLY A 614 -3.25 36.51 -16.93
N ALA A 615 -4.38 36.59 -17.64
CA ALA A 615 -5.47 37.49 -17.24
C ALA A 615 -6.05 37.05 -15.88
N GLN A 616 -5.72 37.80 -14.83
CA GLN A 616 -6.19 37.57 -13.46
C GLN A 616 -7.35 38.50 -13.10
N ALA A 617 -8.26 38.03 -12.24
CA ALA A 617 -9.27 38.89 -11.65
C ALA A 617 -8.59 39.98 -10.78
N PRO A 618 -8.98 41.27 -10.92
CA PRO A 618 -8.32 42.37 -10.23
C PRO A 618 -8.53 42.31 -8.71
N THR A 619 -7.55 42.88 -7.99
CA THR A 619 -7.52 42.97 -6.54
C THR A 619 -8.74 43.66 -5.92
N SER A 620 -9.04 43.29 -4.66
CA SER A 620 -9.97 44.05 -3.85
C SER A 620 -9.37 45.42 -3.48
N ALA A 621 -10.22 46.46 -3.40
CA ALA A 621 -9.79 47.76 -2.88
C ALA A 621 -9.22 47.66 -1.45
N ARG A 622 -9.65 46.63 -0.69
CA ARG A 622 -9.13 46.31 0.64
C ARG A 622 -7.66 45.90 0.60
N LEU A 623 -7.27 45.01 -0.31
CA LEU A 623 -5.88 44.59 -0.45
C LEU A 623 -4.98 45.76 -0.86
N ARG A 624 -5.43 46.59 -1.81
CA ARG A 624 -4.65 47.77 -2.27
C ARG A 624 -4.31 48.75 -1.14
N ARG A 625 -5.18 48.90 -0.13
CA ARG A 625 -4.94 49.76 1.05
C ARG A 625 -3.83 49.26 1.97
N LEU A 626 -3.39 48.02 1.81
CA LEU A 626 -2.35 47.42 2.65
C LEU A 626 -0.96 47.56 2.04
N LYS A 627 -0.87 48.03 0.78
CA LYS A 627 0.41 48.22 0.10
C LYS A 627 1.30 49.18 0.90
N ASP A 628 2.53 48.75 1.17
CA ASP A 628 3.54 49.52 1.91
C ASP A 628 3.12 50.00 3.32
N LYS A 629 2.01 49.48 3.88
CA LYS A 629 1.47 49.89 5.18
C LYS A 629 2.46 49.69 6.34
N HIS A 630 3.31 48.67 6.24
CA HIS A 630 4.27 48.25 7.27
C HIS A 630 5.72 48.42 6.79
N LYS A 631 5.95 49.42 5.93
CA LYS A 631 7.28 49.67 5.39
C LYS A 631 8.28 49.99 6.50
N GLY A 632 9.35 49.19 6.56
CA GLY A 632 10.42 49.33 7.55
C GLY A 632 10.18 48.64 8.89
N GLU A 633 8.98 48.13 9.15
CA GLU A 633 8.67 47.31 10.33
C GLU A 633 9.24 45.89 10.21
N THR A 634 9.44 45.24 11.35
CA THR A 634 9.74 43.81 11.43
C THR A 634 8.46 43.02 11.66
N ALA A 635 8.23 41.98 10.87
CA ALA A 635 7.10 41.07 11.08
C ALA A 635 7.52 39.82 11.86
N TRP A 636 6.64 39.38 12.75
CA TRP A 636 6.76 38.12 13.47
C TRP A 636 5.82 37.08 12.87
N LEU A 637 6.38 36.04 12.27
CA LEU A 637 5.65 34.89 11.75
C LEU A 637 5.51 33.87 12.88
N ILE A 638 4.28 33.57 13.30
CA ILE A 638 3.99 32.69 14.43
C ILE A 638 3.48 31.35 13.92
N GLY A 639 4.37 30.38 13.87
CA GLY A 639 4.08 28.98 13.58
C GLY A 639 3.28 28.32 14.70
N ASN A 640 2.73 27.15 14.39
CA ASN A 640 1.94 26.35 15.31
C ASN A 640 2.73 25.17 15.90
N GLY A 641 4.05 25.14 15.76
CA GLY A 641 4.89 24.01 16.16
C GLY A 641 4.93 23.76 17.67
N PRO A 642 5.37 22.56 18.10
CA PRO A 642 5.34 22.13 19.50
C PRO A 642 6.28 22.91 20.43
N SER A 643 7.31 23.60 19.90
CA SER A 643 8.24 24.41 20.71
C SER A 643 7.64 25.73 21.23
N VAL A 644 6.48 26.14 20.72
CA VAL A 644 5.85 27.43 21.07
C VAL A 644 5.47 27.46 22.55
N ARG A 645 5.87 28.54 23.22
CA ARG A 645 5.58 28.80 24.64
C ARG A 645 4.58 29.93 24.79
N ILE A 646 3.63 29.78 25.70
CA ILE A 646 2.62 30.80 25.97
C ILE A 646 3.26 32.11 26.44
N GLU A 647 4.32 32.03 27.25
CA GLU A 647 5.03 33.19 27.79
C GLU A 647 5.73 34.00 26.69
N ASP A 648 6.26 33.32 25.67
CA ASP A 648 6.87 33.97 24.52
C ASP A 648 5.81 34.65 23.65
N LEU A 649 4.65 34.01 23.42
CA LEU A 649 3.52 34.60 22.69
C LEU A 649 3.02 35.88 23.36
N ASP A 650 2.88 35.86 24.68
CA ASP A 650 2.45 37.00 25.49
C ASP A 650 3.37 38.21 25.37
N ARG A 651 4.66 37.99 25.16
CA ARG A 651 5.67 39.05 24.95
C ARG A 651 5.66 39.64 23.54
N LEU A 652 4.99 38.98 22.60
CA LEU A 652 4.78 39.45 21.23
C LEU A 652 3.47 40.24 21.08
N ALA A 653 2.66 40.35 22.15
CA ALA A 653 1.42 41.11 22.13
C ALA A 653 1.67 42.57 21.70
N GLY A 654 0.91 43.05 20.72
CA GLY A 654 1.02 44.41 20.17
C GLY A 654 2.04 44.57 19.05
N ARG A 655 2.83 43.54 18.70
CA ARG A 655 3.74 43.57 17.55
C ARG A 655 3.02 43.18 16.25
N LEU A 656 3.65 43.52 15.12
CA LEU A 656 3.22 43.09 13.79
C LEU A 656 3.35 41.57 13.66
N THR A 657 2.25 40.85 13.87
CA THR A 657 2.23 39.38 13.91
C THR A 657 1.37 38.78 12.81
N PHE A 658 1.90 37.75 12.16
CA PHE A 658 1.19 36.88 11.24
C PHE A 658 1.03 35.51 11.89
N CYS A 659 -0.21 35.14 12.18
CA CYS A 659 -0.56 33.81 12.71
C CYS A 659 -1.22 32.96 11.64
N PHE A 660 -1.13 31.63 11.76
CA PHE A 660 -1.54 30.73 10.70
C PHE A 660 -2.66 29.79 11.12
N ASN A 661 -3.58 29.53 10.18
CA ASN A 661 -4.61 28.51 10.29
C ASN A 661 -5.43 28.65 11.58
N ARG A 662 -5.46 27.62 12.43
CA ARG A 662 -6.28 27.57 13.66
C ARG A 662 -5.56 28.12 14.90
N PHE A 663 -4.70 29.13 14.74
CA PHE A 663 -3.99 29.75 15.87
C PHE A 663 -4.96 30.29 16.94
N HIS A 664 -6.18 30.68 16.54
CA HIS A 664 -7.24 31.18 17.42
C HIS A 664 -7.60 30.25 18.59
N LEU A 665 -7.36 28.95 18.45
CA LEU A 665 -7.56 27.98 19.54
C LEU A 665 -6.62 28.22 20.73
N ALA A 666 -5.58 29.03 20.57
CA ALA A 666 -4.68 29.45 21.65
C ALA A 666 -5.15 30.72 22.37
N HIS A 667 -6.16 31.45 21.87
CA HIS A 667 -6.55 32.78 22.38
C HIS A 667 -6.95 32.81 23.87
N ASP A 668 -7.46 31.70 24.40
CA ASP A 668 -7.83 31.58 25.83
C ASP A 668 -6.60 31.39 26.73
N LYS A 669 -5.44 31.08 26.14
CA LYS A 669 -4.19 30.80 26.86
C LYS A 669 -3.18 31.92 26.75
N THR A 670 -3.28 32.79 25.74
CA THR A 670 -2.33 33.89 25.51
C THR A 670 -3.04 35.23 25.30
N ARG A 671 -2.36 36.32 25.67
CA ARG A 671 -2.74 37.70 25.36
C ARG A 671 -2.48 38.08 23.90
N LEU A 672 -1.70 37.30 23.16
CA LEU A 672 -1.42 37.60 21.75
C LEU A 672 -2.72 37.56 20.93
N ARG A 673 -2.94 38.59 20.13
CA ARG A 673 -3.97 38.64 19.09
C ARG A 673 -3.29 39.01 17.78
N ALA A 674 -3.50 38.18 16.76
CA ALA A 674 -2.84 38.33 15.48
C ALA A 674 -3.23 39.66 14.82
N ALA A 675 -2.25 40.41 14.31
CA ALA A 675 -2.55 41.52 13.42
C ALA A 675 -3.16 40.98 12.10
N TYR A 676 -2.57 39.90 11.61
CA TYR A 676 -2.98 39.22 10.39
C TYR A 676 -3.06 37.71 10.61
N THR A 677 -4.18 37.11 10.19
CA THR A 677 -4.32 35.65 10.16
C THR A 677 -4.33 35.17 8.72
N LEU A 678 -3.52 34.15 8.41
CA LEU A 678 -3.47 33.54 7.08
C LEU A 678 -3.79 32.06 7.11
N THR A 679 -4.53 31.59 6.11
CA THR A 679 -4.62 30.18 5.76
C THR A 679 -4.44 30.01 4.25
N GLY A 680 -3.54 29.14 3.84
CA GLY A 680 -3.26 28.82 2.43
C GLY A 680 -3.23 27.32 2.13
N ASP A 681 -3.44 26.49 3.14
CA ASP A 681 -3.56 25.04 3.01
C ASP A 681 -4.99 24.70 2.59
N LYS A 682 -5.12 24.11 1.39
CA LYS A 682 -6.42 23.73 0.81
C LYS A 682 -7.27 22.93 1.79
N GLN A 683 -6.67 21.96 2.46
CA GLN A 683 -7.39 21.08 3.35
C GLN A 683 -7.81 21.80 4.63
N MET A 684 -6.95 22.66 5.19
CA MET A 684 -7.31 23.51 6.32
C MET A 684 -8.50 24.41 6.00
N ILE A 685 -8.56 24.94 4.77
CA ILE A 685 -9.68 25.75 4.30
C ILE A 685 -10.96 24.91 4.19
N GLU A 686 -10.89 23.73 3.58
CA GLU A 686 -12.04 22.82 3.46
C GLU A 686 -12.56 22.35 4.82
N ASP A 687 -11.65 22.04 5.75
CA ASP A 687 -12.01 21.44 7.03
C ASP A 687 -12.40 22.44 8.11
N PHE A 688 -11.82 23.65 8.07
CA PHE A 688 -11.88 24.64 9.15
C PHE A 688 -11.96 26.09 8.66
N GLY A 689 -12.10 26.34 7.35
CA GLY A 689 -12.05 27.69 6.78
C GLY A 689 -13.06 28.65 7.40
N GLN A 690 -14.30 28.20 7.60
CA GLN A 690 -15.35 29.03 8.22
C GLN A 690 -14.99 29.40 9.66
N GLN A 691 -14.54 28.41 10.46
CA GLN A 691 -14.06 28.63 11.82
C GLN A 691 -12.90 29.65 11.87
N ILE A 692 -11.95 29.54 10.94
CA ILE A 692 -10.81 30.46 10.87
C ILE A 692 -11.29 31.89 10.60
N VAL A 693 -12.26 32.09 9.71
CA VAL A 693 -12.83 33.41 9.40
C VAL A 693 -13.57 33.99 10.61
N ASP A 694 -14.34 33.16 11.31
CA ASP A 694 -15.18 33.63 12.42
C ASP A 694 -14.37 33.93 13.70
N ASP A 695 -13.39 33.10 14.04
CA ASP A 695 -12.79 33.08 15.39
C ASP A 695 -11.40 33.73 15.47
N SER A 696 -10.71 33.94 14.34
CA SER A 696 -9.28 34.31 14.39
C SER A 696 -8.99 35.76 14.74
N GLY A 697 -9.96 36.66 14.58
CA GLY A 697 -9.74 38.10 14.75
C GLY A 697 -8.64 38.65 13.81
N GLY A 698 -8.32 39.94 14.00
CA GLY A 698 -7.43 40.66 13.09
C GLY A 698 -7.99 40.73 11.67
N GLN A 699 -7.14 41.02 10.68
CA GLN A 699 -7.53 40.89 9.27
C GLN A 699 -7.20 39.48 8.77
N VAL A 700 -8.25 38.72 8.41
CA VAL A 700 -8.12 37.35 7.90
C VAL A 700 -7.88 37.36 6.39
N PHE A 701 -6.94 36.53 5.95
CA PHE A 701 -6.69 36.23 4.55
C PHE A 701 -6.82 34.75 4.30
N VAL A 702 -7.54 34.42 3.23
CA VAL A 702 -7.71 33.05 2.77
C VAL A 702 -7.10 32.95 1.37
N ALA A 703 -5.94 32.30 1.29
CA ALA A 703 -5.29 32.04 0.02
C ALA A 703 -5.85 30.75 -0.57
N HIS A 704 -6.53 30.84 -1.72
CA HIS A 704 -7.09 29.67 -2.41
C HIS A 704 -7.08 29.88 -3.93
N HIS A 705 -7.10 28.79 -4.71
CA HIS A 705 -7.03 28.87 -6.17
C HIS A 705 -8.25 29.59 -6.78
N SER A 706 -9.39 29.46 -6.12
CA SER A 706 -10.66 30.16 -6.39
C SER A 706 -11.18 30.77 -5.09
N ALA A 707 -12.08 31.75 -5.18
CA ALA A 707 -12.73 32.30 -4.00
C ALA A 707 -13.49 31.16 -3.27
N PRO A 708 -13.13 30.84 -2.02
CA PRO A 708 -13.79 29.76 -1.29
C PRO A 708 -15.18 30.22 -0.85
N ASP A 709 -16.11 29.27 -0.73
CA ASP A 709 -17.48 29.52 -0.26
C ASP A 709 -17.48 29.66 1.28
N LEU A 710 -17.02 30.81 1.75
CA LEU A 710 -16.96 31.18 3.16
C LEU A 710 -17.76 32.46 3.38
N VAL A 711 -18.40 32.56 4.55
CA VAL A 711 -19.15 33.74 4.96
C VAL A 711 -18.33 34.51 5.99
N GLY A 712 -18.36 35.85 5.92
CA GLY A 712 -17.70 36.70 6.92
C GLY A 712 -16.64 37.63 6.34
N ASP A 713 -15.84 38.22 7.23
CA ASP A 713 -14.89 39.27 6.86
C ASP A 713 -13.48 38.74 6.59
N TYR A 714 -13.19 38.41 5.34
CA TYR A 714 -11.86 38.00 4.90
C TYR A 714 -11.45 38.61 3.55
N ILE A 715 -10.15 38.61 3.27
CA ILE A 715 -9.60 38.95 1.96
C ILE A 715 -9.15 37.65 1.29
N TRP A 716 -9.81 37.30 0.19
CA TRP A 716 -9.35 36.21 -0.66
C TRP A 716 -8.08 36.63 -1.41
N LEU A 717 -7.09 35.75 -1.40
CA LEU A 717 -5.87 35.87 -2.19
C LEU A 717 -5.82 34.70 -3.17
N ARG A 718 -5.59 34.99 -4.45
CA ARG A 718 -5.44 33.93 -5.43
C ARG A 718 -4.09 33.26 -5.24
N GLN A 719 -4.08 31.94 -5.05
CA GLN A 719 -2.85 31.15 -5.12
C GLN A 719 -2.81 30.26 -6.36
N ALA A 720 -1.62 30.00 -6.88
CA ALA A 720 -1.37 29.03 -7.94
C ALA A 720 -0.40 27.96 -7.43
N SER A 721 -0.83 26.70 -7.44
CA SER A 721 -0.03 25.56 -7.02
C SER A 721 0.93 25.13 -8.15
N VAL A 722 2.01 25.90 -8.29
CA VAL A 722 3.03 25.73 -9.34
C VAL A 722 4.35 25.26 -8.74
N PHE A 723 5.15 24.53 -9.53
CA PHE A 723 6.52 24.15 -9.17
C PHE A 723 7.48 24.47 -10.33
N PRO A 724 8.69 25.01 -10.08
CA PRO A 724 9.21 25.44 -8.78
C PRO A 724 8.38 26.57 -8.15
N PRO A 725 8.36 26.71 -6.81
CA PRO A 725 7.67 27.82 -6.18
C PRO A 725 8.40 29.13 -6.50
N LEU A 726 7.65 30.15 -6.93
CA LEU A 726 8.16 31.50 -7.13
C LEU A 726 7.66 32.41 -6.03
N PHE A 727 8.46 33.40 -5.64
CA PHE A 727 8.06 34.45 -4.72
C PHE A 727 7.31 35.54 -5.49
N SER A 728 6.04 35.74 -5.18
CA SER A 728 5.26 36.83 -5.75
C SER A 728 5.46 38.12 -4.96
N ARG A 729 5.73 39.22 -5.67
CA ARG A 729 5.76 40.57 -5.10
C ARG A 729 4.40 41.26 -5.15
N ASP A 730 3.44 40.69 -5.87
CA ASP A 730 2.08 41.21 -5.98
C ASP A 730 1.06 40.10 -5.66
N PRO A 731 0.65 39.95 -4.38
CA PRO A 731 -0.41 39.02 -3.96
C PRO A 731 -1.74 39.29 -4.64
N GLY A 732 -1.86 40.44 -5.29
CA GLY A 732 -3.01 40.83 -6.06
C GLY A 732 -3.19 40.15 -7.40
N LEU A 733 -2.11 39.59 -7.93
CA LEU A 733 -2.13 38.80 -9.16
C LEU A 733 -2.17 37.31 -8.83
N VAL A 734 -1.19 36.87 -8.04
CA VAL A 734 -1.02 35.46 -7.68
C VAL A 734 -0.08 35.35 -6.50
N LEU A 735 -0.24 34.29 -5.72
CA LEU A 735 0.71 33.82 -4.73
C LEU A 735 1.11 32.38 -5.05
N SER A 736 2.34 31.99 -4.73
CA SER A 736 2.69 30.57 -4.64
C SER A 736 2.53 30.09 -3.20
N PRO A 737 1.89 28.94 -2.96
CA PRO A 737 1.85 28.37 -1.62
C PRO A 737 3.20 27.87 -1.14
N GLY A 738 4.11 27.47 -2.03
CA GLY A 738 5.42 26.90 -1.63
C GLY A 738 5.32 25.73 -0.63
N GLY A 739 4.18 25.03 -0.59
CA GLY A 739 3.88 24.00 0.42
C GLY A 739 3.72 24.52 1.87
N SER A 740 3.66 25.84 2.11
CA SER A 740 3.66 26.43 3.46
C SER A 740 2.86 27.75 3.52
N THR A 741 1.87 27.82 4.42
CA THR A 741 1.13 29.07 4.69
C THR A 741 2.05 30.24 5.12
N PRO A 742 3.10 30.03 5.93
CA PRO A 742 4.12 31.05 6.16
C PRO A 742 4.74 31.67 4.89
N PHE A 743 4.96 30.90 3.83
CA PHE A 743 5.51 31.44 2.57
C PHE A 743 4.52 32.38 1.87
N VAL A 744 3.22 32.06 1.93
CA VAL A 744 2.15 32.94 1.46
C VAL A 744 2.15 34.25 2.26
N ALA A 745 2.36 34.16 3.58
CA ALA A 745 2.41 35.33 4.45
C ALA A 745 3.62 36.22 4.16
N MET A 746 4.79 35.63 3.89
CA MET A 746 5.98 36.38 3.49
C MET A 746 5.72 37.23 2.23
N GLN A 747 5.08 36.66 1.20
CA GLN A 747 4.74 37.38 -0.03
C GLN A 747 3.72 38.51 0.21
N LEU A 748 2.71 38.27 1.05
CA LEU A 748 1.76 39.31 1.43
C LEU A 748 2.42 40.43 2.24
N ALA A 749 3.23 40.08 3.24
CA ALA A 749 3.98 41.04 4.05
C ALA A 749 4.97 41.84 3.20
N TRP A 750 5.55 41.22 2.16
CA TRP A 750 6.40 41.91 1.18
C TRP A 750 5.67 43.04 0.47
N TYR A 751 4.44 42.78 0.03
CA TYR A 751 3.54 43.77 -0.56
C TYR A 751 3.15 44.87 0.44
N MET A 752 3.07 44.53 1.72
CA MET A 752 2.87 45.49 2.82
C MET A 752 4.15 46.27 3.17
N GLY A 753 5.28 46.04 2.50
CA GLY A 753 6.52 46.79 2.70
C GLY A 753 7.50 46.18 3.71
N VAL A 754 7.19 45.01 4.28
CA VAL A 754 8.06 44.30 5.23
C VAL A 754 9.21 43.63 4.49
N ARG A 755 10.43 43.75 5.04
CA ARG A 755 11.64 43.02 4.58
C ARG A 755 12.37 42.28 5.68
N LYS A 756 11.97 42.48 6.94
CA LYS A 756 12.60 41.91 8.13
C LYS A 756 11.60 40.97 8.81
N PHE A 757 11.98 39.72 9.00
CA PHE A 757 11.10 38.68 9.51
C PHE A 757 11.77 37.90 10.65
N ASN A 758 11.04 37.72 11.75
CA ASN A 758 11.36 36.76 12.80
C ASN A 758 10.36 35.61 12.75
N PHE A 759 10.83 34.39 12.53
CA PHE A 759 9.99 33.20 12.43
C PHE A 759 10.11 32.35 13.70
N TYR A 760 9.03 32.30 14.47
CA TYR A 760 8.91 31.57 15.74
C TYR A 760 7.93 30.38 15.59
N GLY A 761 8.22 29.25 16.22
CA GLY A 761 7.33 28.07 16.23
C GLY A 761 7.38 27.22 14.96
N ALA A 762 8.52 27.20 14.26
CA ALA A 762 8.75 26.45 13.03
C ALA A 762 9.68 25.25 13.27
N ASP A 763 9.19 24.24 14.01
CA ASP A 763 9.99 23.11 14.48
C ASP A 763 10.53 22.16 13.39
N PHE A 764 9.81 21.97 12.29
CA PHE A 764 10.19 21.07 11.18
C PHE A 764 10.42 19.59 11.56
N SER A 765 9.82 19.13 12.66
CA SER A 765 9.87 17.75 13.15
C SER A 765 8.47 17.11 13.13
N PHE A 766 8.01 16.68 11.95
CA PHE A 766 6.65 16.15 11.77
C PHE A 766 6.59 14.64 12.05
N ARG A 767 5.57 14.20 12.79
CA ARG A 767 5.27 12.79 13.07
C ARG A 767 3.84 12.48 12.67
N PHE A 768 3.63 11.40 11.94
CA PHE A 768 2.30 10.99 11.51
C PHE A 768 2.28 9.51 11.17
N ASP A 769 1.08 8.95 11.27
CA ASP A 769 0.82 7.61 10.79
C ASP A 769 0.37 7.68 9.32
N PRO A 770 0.91 6.84 8.43
CA PRO A 770 0.42 6.76 7.07
C PRO A 770 -1.05 6.33 7.05
N GLY A 771 -1.83 7.00 6.20
CA GLY A 771 -3.23 6.69 5.96
C GLY A 771 -3.41 5.43 5.11
N PRO A 772 -4.67 4.99 4.89
CA PRO A 772 -4.96 3.79 4.11
C PRO A 772 -4.41 3.87 2.69
N ALA A 773 -3.79 2.78 2.22
CA ALA A 773 -3.27 2.70 0.86
C ALA A 773 -4.39 2.88 -0.18
N GLY A 774 -4.14 3.72 -1.20
CA GLY A 774 -5.10 4.00 -2.28
C GLY A 774 -6.18 5.03 -1.96
N GLY A 775 -6.09 5.73 -0.81
CA GLY A 775 -6.96 6.85 -0.45
C GLY A 775 -6.61 8.17 -1.14
N ASP A 776 -7.37 9.22 -0.82
CA ASP A 776 -7.12 10.60 -1.25
C ASP A 776 -5.70 11.05 -0.85
N ALA A 777 -4.89 11.45 -1.83
CA ALA A 777 -3.50 11.88 -1.63
C ALA A 777 -3.38 13.10 -0.71
N PHE A 778 -4.43 13.92 -0.59
CA PHE A 778 -4.48 15.06 0.33
C PHE A 778 -4.94 14.67 1.75
N ARG A 779 -5.36 13.41 1.97
CA ARG A 779 -5.81 12.87 3.26
C ARG A 779 -5.11 11.56 3.57
N CYS A 780 -3.80 11.55 3.35
CA CYS A 780 -2.96 10.35 3.36
C CYS A 780 -2.19 10.13 4.68
N ALA A 781 -2.44 10.92 5.72
CA ALA A 781 -1.83 10.76 7.04
C ALA A 781 -2.82 11.04 8.18
N ARG A 782 -2.52 10.55 9.38
CA ARG A 782 -3.26 10.80 10.63
C ARG A 782 -2.29 11.10 11.77
N GLY A 783 -2.82 11.59 12.88
CA GLY A 783 -2.06 11.83 14.11
C GLY A 783 -2.09 13.29 14.57
N GLU A 784 -1.86 13.46 15.86
CA GLU A 784 -1.75 14.74 16.58
C GLU A 784 -0.34 14.89 17.18
N GLY A 785 -0.05 16.01 17.84
CA GLY A 785 1.24 16.23 18.51
C GLY A 785 2.29 16.96 17.66
N ASN A 786 1.94 17.36 16.43
CA ASN A 786 2.75 18.26 15.60
C ASN A 786 2.55 19.75 15.93
N HIS A 787 1.69 20.06 16.90
CA HIS A 787 1.33 21.42 17.26
C HIS A 787 1.27 21.60 18.78
N PHE A 788 1.61 22.79 19.29
CA PHE A 788 1.42 23.12 20.71
C PHE A 788 -0.07 23.24 21.10
N ILE A 789 -0.92 23.45 20.11
CA ILE A 789 -2.38 23.51 20.25
C ILE A 789 -2.93 22.07 20.31
N ALA A 790 -3.61 21.75 21.40
CA ALA A 790 -4.28 20.46 21.57
C ALA A 790 -5.43 20.29 20.57
N ASN A 791 -5.61 19.07 20.04
CA ASN A 791 -6.67 18.71 19.08
C ASN A 791 -6.72 19.62 17.83
N TYR A 792 -5.55 20.07 17.37
CA TYR A 792 -5.45 21.01 16.26
C TYR A 792 -6.01 20.45 14.94
N ARG A 793 -5.93 19.14 14.69
CA ARG A 793 -6.56 18.49 13.51
C ARG A 793 -7.93 17.92 13.80
N ALA A 794 -8.38 17.93 15.06
CA ALA A 794 -9.66 17.34 15.50
C ALA A 794 -9.85 15.89 15.01
N GLY A 795 -8.78 15.10 14.98
CA GLY A 795 -8.79 13.71 14.51
C GLY A 795 -8.98 13.53 13.00
N LYS A 796 -9.08 14.61 12.21
CA LYS A 796 -9.20 14.54 10.76
C LYS A 796 -7.87 14.08 10.12
N PRO A 797 -7.92 13.28 9.03
CA PRO A 797 -6.72 12.93 8.27
C PRO A 797 -6.10 14.19 7.65
N TRP A 798 -4.83 14.16 7.24
CA TRP A 798 -4.15 15.30 6.64
C TRP A 798 -3.06 14.93 5.63
N CYS A 799 -2.56 15.92 4.89
CA CYS A 799 -1.45 15.76 3.96
C CYS A 799 -0.11 16.16 4.62
N PRO A 800 0.89 15.27 4.70
CA PRO A 800 2.21 15.63 5.20
C PRO A 800 2.88 16.75 4.37
N PRO A 801 3.69 17.62 5.00
CA PRO A 801 4.29 18.76 4.30
C PRO A 801 5.31 18.32 3.24
N SER A 802 5.34 19.04 2.12
CA SER A 802 6.33 18.83 1.06
C SER A 802 7.63 19.57 1.40
N LEU A 803 8.60 18.90 2.04
CA LEU A 803 9.89 19.54 2.36
C LEU A 803 10.62 20.06 1.12
N ARG A 804 10.42 19.44 -0.03
CA ARG A 804 10.99 19.92 -1.29
C ARG A 804 10.46 21.31 -1.63
N ASP A 805 9.14 21.46 -1.61
CA ASP A 805 8.51 22.71 -2.03
C ASP A 805 8.76 23.79 -0.98
N ILE A 806 8.68 23.44 0.32
CA ILE A 806 8.95 24.36 1.43
C ILE A 806 10.41 24.81 1.43
N GLY A 807 11.35 23.87 1.26
CA GLY A 807 12.78 24.16 1.25
C GLY A 807 13.15 25.14 0.14
N LYS A 808 12.68 24.89 -1.08
CA LYS A 808 12.90 25.79 -2.23
C LYS A 808 12.25 27.16 -2.04
N ALA A 809 11.01 27.18 -1.55
CA ALA A 809 10.29 28.42 -1.28
C ALA A 809 11.01 29.29 -0.22
N PHE A 810 11.38 28.70 0.91
CA PHE A 810 12.05 29.42 1.99
C PHE A 810 13.45 29.90 1.59
N TYR A 811 14.18 29.10 0.83
CA TYR A 811 15.47 29.54 0.28
C TYR A 811 15.32 30.74 -0.65
N ALA A 812 14.31 30.72 -1.54
CA ALA A 812 14.02 31.85 -2.40
C ALA A 812 13.64 33.12 -1.61
N ALA A 813 12.81 32.98 -0.57
CA ALA A 813 12.45 34.09 0.31
C ALA A 813 13.68 34.69 1.01
N ARG A 814 14.59 33.84 1.51
CA ARG A 814 15.83 34.28 2.16
C ARG A 814 16.69 35.10 1.21
N LEU A 815 16.97 34.56 0.02
CA LEU A 815 17.81 35.23 -0.97
C LEU A 815 17.24 36.59 -1.39
N LEU A 816 15.92 36.67 -1.57
CA LEU A 816 15.27 37.94 -1.86
C LEU A 816 15.35 38.93 -0.70
N ALA A 817 15.28 38.45 0.55
CA ALA A 817 15.34 39.33 1.72
C ALA A 817 16.72 39.96 1.82
N GLU A 818 17.77 39.14 1.68
CA GLU A 818 19.15 39.59 1.68
C GLU A 818 19.44 40.57 0.52
N ALA A 819 18.93 40.27 -0.68
CA ALA A 819 19.08 41.13 -1.85
C ALA A 819 18.48 42.52 -1.68
N GLU A 820 17.41 42.64 -0.88
CA GLU A 820 16.70 43.89 -0.61
C GLU A 820 17.09 44.51 0.75
N GLY A 821 18.18 44.07 1.37
CA GLY A 821 18.71 44.62 2.63
C GLY A 821 17.87 44.27 3.87
N GLY A 822 17.05 43.22 3.77
CA GLY A 822 16.26 42.64 4.84
C GLY A 822 16.85 41.35 5.40
N PHE A 823 16.05 40.63 6.19
CA PHE A 823 16.43 39.34 6.75
C PHE A 823 15.20 38.46 7.04
N ILE A 824 15.43 37.14 7.11
CA ILE A 824 14.49 36.19 7.70
C ILE A 824 15.28 35.37 8.72
N HIS A 825 14.98 35.55 10.01
CA HIS A 825 15.61 34.82 11.09
C HIS A 825 14.68 33.72 11.61
N ASN A 826 15.24 32.55 11.90
CA ASN A 826 14.58 31.55 12.71
C ASN A 826 14.86 31.83 14.19
N VAL A 827 13.83 32.25 14.92
CA VAL A 827 13.88 32.52 16.37
C VAL A 827 13.18 31.42 17.18
N THR A 828 12.84 30.30 16.54
CA THR A 828 12.24 29.14 17.20
C THR A 828 13.21 28.55 18.22
N ARG A 829 12.73 28.25 19.43
CA ARG A 829 13.56 27.61 20.46
C ARG A 829 13.77 26.13 20.10
N GLY A 830 14.88 25.83 19.42
CA GLY A 830 15.19 24.49 18.89
C GLY A 830 14.61 24.27 17.49
N GLY A 831 14.16 23.05 17.21
CA GLY A 831 13.66 22.65 15.89
C GLY A 831 14.76 22.39 14.86
N ALA A 832 14.37 21.98 13.66
CA ALA A 832 15.25 21.53 12.58
C ALA A 832 15.30 22.49 11.36
N LEU A 833 14.66 23.66 11.44
CA LEU A 833 14.68 24.65 10.36
C LEU A 833 15.98 25.45 10.36
N GLU A 834 16.91 25.13 9.46
CA GLU A 834 18.22 25.82 9.36
C GLU A 834 18.41 26.57 8.03
N ILE A 835 17.38 26.66 7.18
CA ILE A 835 17.46 27.45 5.93
C ILE A 835 17.63 28.95 6.24
N PHE A 836 17.01 29.41 7.33
CA PHE A 836 17.12 30.77 7.84
C PHE A 836 18.17 30.83 8.95
N GLU A 837 18.90 31.94 9.02
CA GLU A 837 19.85 32.16 10.11
C GLU A 837 19.13 32.13 11.46
N ARG A 838 19.72 31.42 12.43
CA ARG A 838 19.13 31.26 13.75
C ARG A 838 19.57 32.40 14.65
N GLU A 839 18.59 33.09 15.23
CA GLU A 839 18.80 34.15 16.21
C GLU A 839 18.13 33.77 17.53
N ASP A 840 18.70 34.22 18.65
CA ASP A 840 18.09 34.01 19.95
C ASP A 840 16.78 34.79 20.06
N PHE A 841 15.72 34.12 20.54
CA PHE A 841 14.39 34.73 20.65
C PHE A 841 14.40 35.99 21.51
N ASP A 842 15.11 35.96 22.64
CA ASP A 842 15.13 37.06 23.60
C ASP A 842 15.90 38.25 23.02
N ARG A 843 17.01 37.99 22.31
CA ARG A 843 17.76 39.03 21.58
C ARG A 843 16.96 39.65 20.43
N ALA A 844 16.28 38.84 19.63
CA ALA A 844 15.45 39.31 18.53
C ALA A 844 14.27 40.18 19.02
N LEU A 845 13.75 39.90 20.22
CA LEU A 845 12.71 40.69 20.84
C LEU A 845 13.21 42.07 21.30
N GLU A 846 14.45 42.15 21.76
CA GLU A 846 15.09 43.40 22.22
C GLU A 846 15.50 44.31 21.06
N SER A 847 16.01 43.73 19.96
CA SER A 847 16.41 44.47 18.75
C SER A 847 15.25 45.03 17.95
N ASP A 848 14.03 44.55 18.21
CA ASP A 848 12.78 45.01 17.60
C ASP A 848 12.03 46.07 18.45
N ARG A 849 12.71 46.69 19.42
CA ARG A 849 12.20 47.88 20.14
C ARG A 849 12.69 49.15 19.47
#